data_AF-A0A0G1J528-F1
#
_entry.id   AF-A0A0G1J528-F1
#
_cell.length_a   1.000
_cell.length_b   1.000
_cell.length_c   1.000
_cell.angle_alpha   90.00
_cell.angle_beta   90.00
_cell.angle_gamma   90.00
#
_symmetry.space_group_name_H-M   'P 1'
#
loop_
_entity.id
_entity.type
_entity.pdbx_description
1 polymer ?
#
loop_
_entity_poly.entity_id
_entity_poly.type
_entity_poly.pdbx_seq_one_letter_code
_entity_poly.pdbx_strand_id
1 'polypeptide(L)'
;MNLPLTIKETQAGLKEKKFKAAEIVREYLERIKKHDKGINAFLTISEEQAFEAAAKVDRLLENSGEDAFNQYPLLGVTVAYKDLFLTKGIRTTAGSKVLESFVPAYSATVVERLQKAGCILVGKTNCDAWAHGASGENSDFGPTKNPWQPEFVPGGSSSGSAAAIAANFSLIACGTDTGGSVRQPANFCGVVGLKPTYGVVSRYGIIAMASSLDSVGHFARTVEDARRIFEITKGEDGYDGTLVNPKAKMQNSKLKIGIPKEYFIEGLDKEVEESILNAMEVFRKEGIEIVEVSLPHTKYAISVYYIVQPAEVSSNLGRYDGVRYGNDRNSFGAEAKRRIMLGTYVLSAGYYDAYYLKAMKVRSKIIQDFEQAFEEVDAILAPVSPTPPFKLGEKADNPLQMYLADILTVAGNLAGIPGLAIPSGFTKNGLPLGFQLLGPRFSEETLFSLGKNSKFLYLWASQLLSQLAINIMNFLLLVRIFTITGSTIAASLLWVSYALPAILIGPIAAASVDMVAKRRMLMITNLLQSLAILGYALAHTERFFLLFGIAFAYSFLNQFYVPAEQASLPGVVPKNLLPQANSLFFLTQQSALIVGFGVAGVLNKFLGFEYSLYLVSLFLLLAFISVSFLPELRTRERLPESFEKGVVKFFSRIVEGYKFIKENRNILAPFLLLMAIQIAAAVVVVNVPVLAVNIFKISINSGGLLIVVPAGIGAIIGATAVSKLLRGGLRKKKIIETSLFLISLAILLLVFITPEVSGWVRILFGALMVMAIGASFVGVMIPSQTFLQEATPGGMRGRVFGNYWFLVTLATIVPVIFSATLTELFGIQFLFVILSGLFFSGFVVSKKYGQKFITAAKP
;
A
#
# COMPACT_ATOMS: atom_id res chain seq x y z
N MET A 1 -10.90 -9.56 16.31
CA MET A 1 -10.98 -9.49 14.82
C MET A 1 -9.80 -8.67 14.27
N ASN A 2 -9.43 -8.76 12.98
CA ASN A 2 -8.52 -7.76 12.40
C ASN A 2 -9.32 -6.49 12.10
N LEU A 3 -9.04 -5.41 12.84
CA LEU A 3 -9.67 -4.11 12.62
C LEU A 3 -9.31 -3.56 11.24
N PRO A 4 -10.27 -2.98 10.49
CA PRO A 4 -9.98 -2.26 9.25
C PRO A 4 -9.07 -1.06 9.55
N LEU A 5 -8.16 -0.75 8.62
CA LEU A 5 -7.13 0.28 8.80
C LEU A 5 -7.42 1.56 8.02
N THR A 6 -8.42 1.58 7.13
CA THR A 6 -8.82 2.76 6.37
C THR A 6 -10.33 2.99 6.40
N ILE A 7 -10.77 4.21 6.09
CA ILE A 7 -12.21 4.51 5.97
C ILE A 7 -12.84 3.64 4.88
N LYS A 8 -12.13 3.48 3.76
CA LYS A 8 -12.57 2.65 2.63
C LYS A 8 -12.80 1.18 3.05
N GLU A 9 -11.85 0.58 3.78
CA GLU A 9 -11.99 -0.80 4.26
C GLU A 9 -13.15 -0.96 5.23
N THR A 10 -13.32 0.01 6.15
CA THR A 10 -14.41 0.01 7.13
C THR A 10 -15.76 0.04 6.43
N GLN A 11 -15.96 0.99 5.52
CA GLN A 11 -17.22 1.14 4.80
C GLN A 11 -17.49 -0.02 3.85
N ALA A 12 -16.47 -0.53 3.15
CA ALA A 12 -16.63 -1.72 2.31
C ALA A 12 -17.07 -2.94 3.15
N GLY A 13 -16.48 -3.14 4.33
CA GLY A 13 -16.87 -4.23 5.22
C GLY A 13 -18.29 -4.10 5.77
N LEU A 14 -18.75 -2.88 6.08
CA LEU A 14 -20.14 -2.61 6.46
C LEU A 14 -21.11 -2.88 5.29
N LYS A 15 -20.78 -2.40 4.08
CA LYS A 15 -21.58 -2.64 2.86
C LYS A 15 -21.72 -4.13 2.55
N GLU A 16 -20.61 -4.85 2.63
CA GLU A 16 -20.55 -6.30 2.38
C GLU A 16 -21.05 -7.15 3.57
N LYS A 17 -21.55 -6.51 4.65
CA LYS A 17 -22.03 -7.16 5.87
C LYS A 17 -21.02 -8.14 6.47
N LYS A 18 -19.73 -7.85 6.33
CA LYS A 18 -18.64 -8.64 6.96
C LYS A 18 -18.62 -8.52 8.47
N PHE A 19 -19.17 -7.43 8.99
CA PHE A 19 -19.31 -7.10 10.40
C PHE A 19 -20.37 -5.99 10.56
N LYS A 20 -20.92 -5.86 11.76
CA LYS A 20 -21.74 -4.73 12.18
C LYS A 20 -20.88 -3.61 12.77
N ALA A 21 -21.39 -2.38 12.77
CA ALA A 21 -20.71 -1.23 13.39
C ALA A 21 -20.49 -1.47 14.89
N ALA A 22 -21.47 -2.08 15.59
CA ALA A 22 -21.34 -2.42 17.01
C ALA A 22 -20.18 -3.41 17.29
N GLU A 23 -19.87 -4.31 16.35
CA GLU A 23 -18.77 -5.27 16.48
C GLU A 23 -17.41 -4.58 16.32
N ILE A 24 -17.28 -3.66 15.35
CA ILE A 24 -16.05 -2.86 15.18
C ILE A 24 -15.78 -2.00 16.41
N VAL A 25 -16.81 -1.33 16.93
CA VAL A 25 -16.70 -0.45 18.10
C VAL A 25 -16.28 -1.24 19.32
N ARG A 26 -16.87 -2.43 19.54
CA ARG A 26 -16.45 -3.34 20.61
C ARG A 26 -14.95 -3.66 20.52
N GLU A 27 -14.47 -4.01 19.33
CA GLU A 27 -13.07 -4.38 19.11
C GLU A 27 -12.10 -3.19 19.35
N TYR A 28 -12.47 -1.97 18.94
CA TYR A 28 -11.69 -0.77 19.27
C TYR A 28 -11.65 -0.53 20.79
N LEU A 29 -12.80 -0.59 21.47
CA LEU A 29 -12.89 -0.35 22.91
C LEU A 29 -12.16 -1.41 23.73
N GLU A 30 -12.25 -2.69 23.36
CA GLU A 30 -11.49 -3.77 23.98
C GLU A 30 -9.97 -3.57 23.81
N ARG A 31 -9.56 -3.12 22.63
CA ARG A 31 -8.15 -2.80 22.35
C ARG A 31 -7.66 -1.65 23.22
N ILE A 32 -8.45 -0.57 23.35
CA ILE A 32 -8.15 0.57 24.22
C ILE A 32 -8.02 0.08 25.67
N LYS A 33 -9.01 -0.64 26.19
CA LYS A 33 -8.99 -1.19 27.57
C LYS A 33 -7.74 -2.04 27.84
N LYS A 34 -7.31 -2.83 26.85
CA LYS A 34 -6.17 -3.73 26.98
C LYS A 34 -4.81 -3.02 26.90
N HIS A 35 -4.66 -2.03 26.04
CA HIS A 35 -3.34 -1.50 25.67
C HIS A 35 -3.11 -0.05 26.09
N ASP A 36 -4.16 0.75 26.27
CA ASP A 36 -4.00 2.19 26.51
C ASP A 36 -3.38 2.49 27.88
N LYS A 37 -3.51 1.61 28.88
CA LYS A 37 -2.77 1.77 30.16
C LYS A 37 -1.26 1.93 29.98
N GLY A 38 -0.70 1.33 28.92
CA GLY A 38 0.73 1.45 28.59
C GLY A 38 1.08 2.65 27.72
N ILE A 39 0.10 3.36 27.16
CA ILE A 39 0.29 4.44 26.17
C ILE A 39 -0.24 5.79 26.68
N ASN A 40 -1.32 5.77 27.46
CA ASN A 40 -2.02 6.93 28.00
C ASN A 40 -2.50 7.90 26.90
N ALA A 41 -3.07 7.35 25.82
CA ALA A 41 -3.58 8.12 24.69
C ALA A 41 -4.95 8.74 24.96
N PHE A 42 -5.76 8.22 25.89
CA PHE A 42 -7.10 8.73 26.22
C PHE A 42 -7.21 9.26 27.64
N LEU A 43 -7.93 10.38 27.80
CA LEU A 43 -8.34 10.92 29.11
C LEU A 43 -9.77 10.51 29.46
N THR A 44 -10.64 10.39 28.46
CA THR A 44 -12.04 9.99 28.63
C THR A 44 -12.41 9.00 27.53
N ILE A 45 -12.89 7.82 27.89
CA ILE A 45 -13.39 6.82 26.94
C ILE A 45 -14.92 6.92 26.92
N SER A 46 -15.51 7.06 25.72
CA SER A 46 -16.95 7.29 25.52
C SER A 46 -17.69 6.01 25.19
N GLU A 47 -17.53 4.97 26.02
CA GLU A 47 -18.00 3.62 25.72
C GLU A 47 -19.51 3.54 25.46
N GLU A 48 -20.33 4.11 26.35
CA GLU A 48 -21.79 4.08 26.21
C GLU A 48 -22.25 4.81 24.94
N GLN A 49 -21.75 6.02 24.72
CA GLN A 49 -22.10 6.83 23.54
C GLN A 49 -21.61 6.17 22.24
N ALA A 50 -20.45 5.50 22.28
CA ALA A 50 -19.91 4.77 21.13
C ALA A 50 -20.83 3.62 20.73
N PHE A 51 -21.31 2.82 21.69
CA PHE A 51 -22.25 1.73 21.42
C PHE A 51 -23.61 2.22 20.96
N GLU A 52 -24.14 3.31 21.54
CA GLU A 52 -25.40 3.90 21.11
C GLU A 52 -25.31 4.39 19.66
N ALA A 53 -24.23 5.10 19.30
CA ALA A 53 -23.99 5.55 17.93
C ALA A 53 -23.79 4.38 16.96
N ALA A 54 -23.08 3.33 17.37
CA ALA A 54 -22.91 2.12 16.55
C ALA A 54 -24.24 1.43 16.26
N ALA A 55 -25.11 1.30 17.25
CA ALA A 55 -26.44 0.73 17.07
C ALA A 55 -27.32 1.58 16.14
N LYS A 56 -27.16 2.92 16.15
CA LYS A 56 -27.81 3.81 15.17
C LYS A 56 -27.31 3.55 13.75
N VAL A 57 -25.99 3.38 13.58
CA VAL A 57 -25.40 3.03 12.27
C VAL A 57 -25.94 1.69 11.76
N ASP A 58 -26.00 0.67 12.61
CA ASP A 58 -26.52 -0.65 12.24
C ASP A 58 -27.99 -0.57 11.80
N ARG A 59 -28.84 0.17 12.53
CA ARG A 59 -30.24 0.40 12.14
C ARG A 59 -30.38 1.17 10.82
N LEU A 60 -29.54 2.18 10.58
CA LEU A 60 -29.54 2.93 9.32
C LEU A 60 -29.19 2.03 8.13
N LEU A 61 -28.20 1.14 8.29
CA LEU A 61 -27.82 0.18 7.26
C LEU A 61 -28.90 -0.88 7.03
N GLU A 62 -29.58 -1.32 8.08
CA GLU A 62 -30.70 -2.26 7.98
C GLU A 62 -31.90 -1.64 7.22
N ASN A 63 -32.20 -0.35 7.45
CA ASN A 63 -33.35 0.32 6.85
C ASN A 63 -33.09 0.86 5.43
N SER A 64 -31.90 1.41 5.18
CA SER A 64 -31.59 2.17 3.95
C SER A 64 -30.53 1.52 3.08
N GLY A 65 -29.96 0.37 3.49
CA GLY A 65 -28.96 -0.35 2.71
C GLY A 65 -27.77 0.53 2.33
N GLU A 66 -27.37 0.48 1.06
CA GLU A 66 -26.22 1.25 0.56
C GLU A 66 -26.48 2.75 0.45
N ASP A 67 -27.75 3.19 0.36
CA ASP A 67 -28.09 4.61 0.25
C ASP A 67 -27.71 5.41 1.49
N ALA A 68 -27.58 4.75 2.65
CA ALA A 68 -27.07 5.36 3.87
C ALA A 68 -25.68 5.99 3.67
N PHE A 69 -24.82 5.42 2.83
CA PHE A 69 -23.48 5.97 2.58
C PHE A 69 -23.49 7.24 1.73
N ASN A 70 -24.57 7.49 0.98
CA ASN A 70 -24.73 8.74 0.22
C ASN A 70 -25.11 9.90 1.15
N GLN A 71 -25.90 9.62 2.19
CA GLN A 71 -26.31 10.61 3.18
C GLN A 71 -25.25 10.84 4.27
N TYR A 72 -24.50 9.79 4.63
CA TYR A 72 -23.52 9.79 5.71
C TYR A 72 -22.13 9.39 5.17
N PRO A 73 -21.33 10.35 4.66
CA PRO A 73 -20.09 10.05 3.92
C PRO A 73 -19.01 9.34 4.75
N LEU A 74 -19.10 9.39 6.08
CA LEU A 74 -18.19 8.74 7.03
C LEU A 74 -18.94 7.74 7.95
N LEU A 75 -20.04 7.16 7.47
CA LEU A 75 -20.84 6.21 8.23
C LEU A 75 -20.00 5.07 8.83
N GLY A 76 -20.09 4.90 10.15
CA GLY A 76 -19.43 3.82 10.89
C GLY A 76 -17.93 4.03 11.14
N VAL A 77 -17.38 5.19 10.81
CA VAL A 77 -15.98 5.54 11.05
C VAL A 77 -15.76 5.90 12.52
N THR A 78 -14.81 5.25 13.20
CA THR A 78 -14.46 5.64 14.57
C THR A 78 -13.56 6.87 14.59
N VAL A 79 -13.88 7.82 15.48
CA VAL A 79 -13.17 9.09 15.65
C VAL A 79 -12.79 9.32 17.11
N ALA A 80 -11.58 9.84 17.33
CA ALA A 80 -11.12 10.33 18.61
C ALA A 80 -10.83 11.83 18.54
N TYR A 81 -11.19 12.59 19.57
CA TYR A 81 -10.97 14.04 19.59
C TYR A 81 -9.96 14.43 20.65
N LYS A 82 -8.95 15.24 20.30
CA LYS A 82 -8.10 15.90 21.32
C LYS A 82 -8.97 16.54 22.38
N ASP A 83 -8.53 16.50 23.63
CA ASP A 83 -9.33 16.97 24.75
C ASP A 83 -9.45 18.51 24.87
N LEU A 84 -9.37 19.21 23.74
CA LEU A 84 -9.72 20.62 23.56
C LEU A 84 -11.04 20.81 22.80
N PHE A 85 -11.55 19.75 22.17
CA PHE A 85 -12.80 19.79 21.42
C PHE A 85 -13.95 19.63 22.41
N LEU A 86 -14.77 20.68 22.53
CA LEU A 86 -15.99 20.61 23.31
C LEU A 86 -16.93 19.56 22.70
N THR A 87 -17.47 18.68 23.54
CA THR A 87 -18.36 17.61 23.13
C THR A 87 -19.49 17.58 24.15
N LYS A 88 -20.70 17.92 23.71
CA LYS A 88 -21.85 18.07 24.61
C LYS A 88 -22.05 16.79 25.45
N GLY A 89 -22.11 16.96 26.77
CA GLY A 89 -22.33 15.84 27.70
C GLY A 89 -21.14 14.91 27.91
N ILE A 90 -19.97 15.18 27.31
CA ILE A 90 -18.75 14.38 27.47
C ILE A 90 -17.65 15.27 28.03
N ARG A 91 -17.08 14.84 29.15
CA ARG A 91 -16.04 15.57 29.90
C ARG A 91 -14.89 16.06 29.00
N THR A 92 -14.52 17.33 29.13
CA THR A 92 -13.42 17.97 28.40
C THR A 92 -12.52 18.73 29.36
N THR A 93 -11.24 18.35 29.45
CA THR A 93 -10.32 18.84 30.49
C THR A 93 -9.19 19.72 29.97
N ALA A 94 -8.99 19.80 28.65
CA ALA A 94 -7.80 20.41 28.07
C ALA A 94 -6.47 19.79 28.53
N GLY A 95 -6.47 18.55 29.02
CA GLY A 95 -5.30 17.93 29.67
C GLY A 95 -4.90 18.60 30.98
N SER A 96 -5.80 19.39 31.58
CA SER A 96 -5.54 20.26 32.73
C SER A 96 -6.48 19.94 33.90
N LYS A 97 -5.94 19.98 35.12
CA LYS A 97 -6.74 19.84 36.35
C LYS A 97 -7.69 21.02 36.59
N VAL A 98 -7.49 22.16 35.94
CA VAL A 98 -8.43 23.28 36.00
C VAL A 98 -9.81 22.89 35.45
N LEU A 99 -9.88 22.01 34.45
CA LEU A 99 -11.15 21.60 33.83
C LEU A 99 -11.46 20.11 34.10
N GLU A 100 -10.89 19.54 35.17
CA GLU A 100 -10.99 18.10 35.45
C GLU A 100 -12.43 17.57 35.46
N SER A 101 -13.38 18.35 35.98
CA SER A 101 -14.81 18.03 36.11
C SER A 101 -15.71 18.71 35.06
N PHE A 102 -15.14 19.42 34.08
CA PHE A 102 -15.92 20.21 33.15
C PHE A 102 -16.64 19.34 32.11
N VAL A 103 -17.98 19.46 32.07
CA VAL A 103 -18.84 18.84 31.06
C VAL A 103 -19.45 19.95 30.18
N PRO A 104 -19.10 20.02 28.88
CA PRO A 104 -19.58 21.09 28.00
C PRO A 104 -21.09 21.03 27.74
N ALA A 105 -21.72 22.20 27.67
CA ALA A 105 -23.15 22.33 27.33
C ALA A 105 -23.44 22.24 25.81
N TYR A 106 -22.40 22.34 24.97
CA TYR A 106 -22.48 22.33 23.52
C TYR A 106 -21.28 21.61 22.91
N SER A 107 -21.39 21.25 21.63
CA SER A 107 -20.34 20.59 20.85
C SER A 107 -19.62 21.59 19.95
N ALA A 108 -18.36 21.33 19.65
CA ALA A 108 -17.63 22.05 18.62
C ALA A 108 -18.23 21.79 17.24
N THR A 109 -18.15 22.76 16.33
CA THR A 109 -18.64 22.63 14.95
C THR A 109 -18.07 21.39 14.26
N VAL A 110 -16.79 21.10 14.46
CA VAL A 110 -16.10 19.93 13.89
C VAL A 110 -16.67 18.62 14.42
N VAL A 111 -16.99 18.56 15.72
CA VAL A 111 -17.61 17.39 16.34
C VAL A 111 -19.00 17.16 15.75
N GLU A 112 -19.81 18.21 15.63
CA GLU A 112 -21.16 18.10 15.05
C GLU A 112 -21.13 17.68 13.59
N ARG A 113 -20.23 18.24 12.77
CA ARG A 113 -20.09 17.89 11.35
C ARG A 113 -19.73 16.41 11.18
N LEU A 114 -18.76 15.92 11.95
CA LEU A 114 -18.33 14.53 11.86
C LEU A 114 -19.40 13.56 12.39
N GLN A 115 -20.11 13.91 13.47
CA GLN A 115 -21.27 13.14 13.95
C GLN A 115 -22.38 13.09 12.89
N LYS A 116 -22.72 14.23 12.27
CA LYS A 116 -23.69 14.30 11.16
C LYS A 116 -23.25 13.51 9.92
N ALA A 117 -21.94 13.37 9.69
CA ALA A 117 -21.39 12.55 8.62
C ALA A 117 -21.40 11.04 8.94
N GLY A 118 -21.82 10.64 10.15
CA GLY A 118 -21.95 9.24 10.57
C GLY A 118 -20.76 8.68 11.35
N CYS A 119 -19.83 9.52 11.82
CA CYS A 119 -18.72 9.08 12.66
C CYS A 119 -19.18 8.68 14.07
N ILE A 120 -18.46 7.73 14.68
CA ILE A 120 -18.69 7.21 16.02
C ILE A 120 -17.54 7.65 16.93
N LEU A 121 -17.83 8.45 17.95
CA LEU A 121 -16.84 8.88 18.93
C LEU A 121 -16.43 7.73 19.85
N VAL A 122 -15.14 7.42 19.92
CA VAL A 122 -14.59 6.42 20.87
C VAL A 122 -14.04 7.03 22.16
N GLY A 123 -13.59 8.28 22.13
CA GLY A 123 -13.12 8.99 23.31
C GLY A 123 -12.38 10.30 23.05
N LYS A 124 -11.97 10.95 24.14
CA LYS A 124 -11.19 12.19 24.19
C LYS A 124 -9.72 11.86 24.46
N THR A 125 -8.83 12.30 23.57
CA THR A 125 -7.41 11.97 23.62
C THR A 125 -6.61 12.93 24.48
N ASN A 126 -5.57 12.39 25.12
CA ASN A 126 -4.62 13.14 25.94
C ASN A 126 -3.84 14.17 25.10
N CYS A 127 -3.38 15.21 25.78
CA CYS A 127 -2.62 16.31 25.21
C CYS A 127 -1.82 17.03 26.29
N ASP A 128 -0.76 17.75 25.91
CA ASP A 128 -0.17 18.75 26.81
C ASP A 128 -1.25 19.72 27.29
N ALA A 129 -1.25 20.06 28.58
CA ALA A 129 -2.27 20.91 29.18
C ALA A 129 -2.39 22.22 28.39
N TRP A 130 -3.62 22.57 27.97
CA TRP A 130 -3.92 23.76 27.16
C TRP A 130 -3.22 23.81 25.79
N ALA A 131 -2.79 22.67 25.27
CA ALA A 131 -1.92 22.56 24.10
C ALA A 131 -0.50 23.14 24.29
N HIS A 132 -0.06 23.38 25.54
CA HIS A 132 1.25 23.96 25.83
C HIS A 132 2.36 22.91 25.91
N GLY A 133 2.86 22.47 24.76
CA GLY A 133 4.01 21.55 24.72
C GLY A 133 4.20 20.88 23.36
N ALA A 134 5.32 20.17 23.24
CA ALA A 134 5.75 19.47 22.05
C ALA A 134 6.14 18.00 22.32
N SER A 135 5.71 17.43 23.45
CA SER A 135 6.05 16.04 23.83
C SER A 135 4.91 15.22 24.40
N GLY A 136 3.83 15.84 24.89
CA GLY A 136 2.77 15.16 25.64
C GLY A 136 3.05 15.03 27.14
N GLU A 137 4.17 15.55 27.63
CA GLU A 137 4.59 15.43 29.03
C GLU A 137 3.95 16.46 29.96
N ASN A 138 3.47 17.59 29.43
CA ASN A 138 2.83 18.63 30.22
C ASN A 138 1.34 18.34 30.49
N SER A 139 0.87 17.11 30.30
CA SER A 139 -0.48 16.71 30.71
C SER A 139 -0.54 16.56 32.23
N ASP A 140 -1.52 17.19 32.88
CA ASP A 140 -1.72 17.06 34.32
C ASP A 140 -2.21 15.65 34.73
N PHE A 141 -2.55 14.81 33.75
CA PHE A 141 -2.97 13.42 33.89
C PHE A 141 -1.86 12.41 33.53
N GLY A 142 -0.63 12.91 33.33
CA GLY A 142 0.55 12.11 33.01
C GLY A 142 0.82 11.98 31.52
N PRO A 143 2.06 11.60 31.16
CA PRO A 143 2.53 11.66 29.77
C PRO A 143 1.87 10.61 28.89
N THR A 144 1.58 10.98 27.64
CA THR A 144 1.36 10.02 26.56
C THR A 144 2.70 9.44 26.12
N LYS A 145 2.74 8.14 25.80
CA LYS A 145 3.93 7.43 25.33
C LYS A 145 3.85 7.11 23.84
N ASN A 146 5.00 7.02 23.16
CA ASN A 146 5.03 6.67 21.75
C ASN A 146 4.67 5.17 21.54
N PRO A 147 3.66 4.83 20.71
CA PRO A 147 3.28 3.44 20.48
C PRO A 147 4.35 2.56 19.81
N TRP A 148 5.33 3.17 19.15
CA TRP A 148 6.45 2.43 18.57
C TRP A 148 7.47 2.02 19.63
N GLN A 149 7.76 2.91 20.58
CA GLN A 149 8.70 2.71 21.70
C GLN A 149 8.24 3.54 22.91
N PRO A 150 7.66 2.92 23.96
CA PRO A 150 7.02 3.64 25.07
C PRO A 150 7.93 4.57 25.89
N GLU A 151 9.24 4.44 25.79
CA GLU A 151 10.24 5.31 26.42
C GLU A 151 10.47 6.63 25.66
N PHE A 152 9.89 6.77 24.47
CA PHE A 152 9.97 7.97 23.63
C PHE A 152 8.68 8.77 23.65
N VAL A 153 8.81 10.06 23.34
CA VAL A 153 7.67 10.96 23.21
C VAL A 153 6.90 10.69 21.91
N PRO A 154 5.56 10.74 21.93
CA PRO A 154 4.73 10.71 20.72
C PRO A 154 4.71 12.07 19.99
N GLY A 155 5.34 13.09 20.55
CA GLY A 155 5.24 14.48 20.12
C GLY A 155 4.10 15.22 20.81
N GLY A 156 3.97 16.52 20.59
CA GLY A 156 2.95 17.34 21.22
C GLY A 156 2.50 18.55 20.40
N SER A 157 1.38 19.17 20.72
CA SER A 157 0.53 18.86 21.87
C SER A 157 -0.61 17.89 21.62
N SER A 158 -0.86 17.47 20.37
CA SER A 158 -1.89 16.45 20.06
C SER A 158 -1.36 15.03 20.23
N SER A 159 -0.65 14.78 21.34
CA SER A 159 0.09 13.56 21.64
C SER A 159 -0.79 12.31 21.59
N GLY A 160 -1.92 12.34 22.31
CA GLY A 160 -2.87 11.23 22.36
C GLY A 160 -3.56 10.98 21.02
N SER A 161 -3.86 12.02 20.23
CA SER A 161 -4.48 11.85 18.91
C SER A 161 -3.58 11.07 17.95
N ALA A 162 -2.30 11.43 17.86
CA ALA A 162 -1.36 10.71 17.00
C ALA A 162 -1.09 9.28 17.51
N ALA A 163 -0.91 9.13 18.83
CA ALA A 163 -0.70 7.82 19.45
C ALA A 163 -1.91 6.88 19.26
N ALA A 164 -3.13 7.40 19.36
CA ALA A 164 -4.35 6.62 19.15
C ALA A 164 -4.43 6.04 17.71
N ILE A 165 -4.02 6.81 16.70
CA ILE A 165 -3.99 6.31 15.31
C ILE A 165 -2.86 5.29 15.12
N ALA A 166 -1.66 5.58 15.62
CA ALA A 166 -0.55 4.64 15.51
C ALA A 166 -0.86 3.29 16.19
N ALA A 167 -1.43 3.32 17.40
CA ALA A 167 -1.80 2.14 18.19
C ALA A 167 -3.08 1.41 17.72
N ASN A 168 -3.78 1.97 16.72
CA ASN A 168 -5.04 1.46 16.20
C ASN A 168 -6.21 1.48 17.21
N PHE A 169 -6.27 2.53 18.03
CA PHE A 169 -7.36 2.77 18.98
C PHE A 169 -8.53 3.53 18.37
N SER A 170 -8.31 4.21 17.26
CA SER A 170 -9.35 4.86 16.44
C SER A 170 -8.91 4.83 14.98
N LEU A 171 -9.86 4.92 14.06
CA LEU A 171 -9.57 4.96 12.63
C LEU A 171 -9.07 6.35 12.19
N ILE A 172 -9.71 7.39 12.72
CA ILE A 172 -9.33 8.79 12.52
C ILE A 172 -9.30 9.53 13.85
N ALA A 173 -8.58 10.65 13.89
CA ALA A 173 -8.60 11.53 15.06
C ALA A 173 -8.47 13.00 14.64
N CYS A 174 -8.94 13.90 15.49
CA CYS A 174 -8.71 15.34 15.34
C CYS A 174 -7.76 15.87 16.41
N GLY A 175 -7.02 16.90 16.06
CA GLY A 175 -6.14 17.63 16.96
C GLY A 175 -6.16 19.12 16.68
N THR A 176 -5.27 19.85 17.34
CA THR A 176 -5.07 21.28 17.10
C THR A 176 -3.59 21.54 16.85
N ASP A 177 -3.29 22.42 15.90
CA ASP A 177 -1.93 22.81 15.51
C ASP A 177 -1.79 24.32 15.63
N THR A 178 -1.05 24.76 16.64
CA THR A 178 -0.78 26.18 16.92
C THR A 178 0.66 26.55 16.54
N GLY A 179 1.59 25.59 16.63
CA GLY A 179 3.00 25.76 16.26
C GLY A 179 3.65 24.54 15.62
N GLY A 180 2.87 23.52 15.22
CA GLY A 180 3.34 22.19 14.84
C GLY A 180 2.57 21.05 15.49
N SER A 181 1.61 21.36 16.36
CA SER A 181 0.99 20.40 17.28
C SER A 181 0.09 19.33 16.65
N VAL A 182 -0.04 19.28 15.33
CA VAL A 182 -0.57 18.12 14.58
C VAL A 182 0.53 17.46 13.76
N ARG A 183 1.31 18.27 13.02
CA ARG A 183 2.36 17.75 12.14
C ARG A 183 3.47 17.02 12.90
N GLN A 184 3.94 17.57 14.02
CA GLN A 184 5.03 17.00 14.80
C GLN A 184 4.64 15.68 15.49
N PRO A 185 3.47 15.56 16.16
CA PRO A 185 3.00 14.26 16.64
C PRO A 185 2.77 13.25 15.52
N ALA A 186 2.25 13.68 14.36
CA ALA A 186 2.05 12.80 13.22
C ALA A 186 3.38 12.20 12.73
N ASN A 187 4.41 13.04 12.62
CA ASN A 187 5.77 12.64 12.30
C ASN A 187 6.32 11.64 13.33
N PHE A 188 6.22 11.95 14.62
CA PHE A 188 6.77 11.09 15.69
C PHE A 188 6.04 9.77 15.87
N CYS A 189 4.75 9.70 15.52
CA CYS A 189 3.96 8.49 15.58
C CYS A 189 3.86 7.75 14.24
N GLY A 190 4.47 8.24 13.16
CA GLY A 190 4.45 7.59 11.84
C GLY A 190 3.04 7.52 11.23
N VAL A 191 2.26 8.58 11.38
CA VAL A 191 0.91 8.73 10.81
C VAL A 191 0.81 9.98 9.93
N VAL A 192 -0.27 10.12 9.18
CA VAL A 192 -0.54 11.33 8.38
C VAL A 192 -1.17 12.39 9.29
N GLY A 193 -0.69 13.63 9.20
CA GLY A 193 -1.22 14.76 9.95
C GLY A 193 -1.42 15.98 9.06
N LEU A 194 -2.66 16.46 8.94
CA LEU A 194 -2.98 17.70 8.23
C LEU A 194 -3.20 18.84 9.22
N LYS A 195 -2.46 19.93 9.04
CA LYS A 195 -2.87 21.25 9.46
C LYS A 195 -3.48 21.99 8.25
N PRO A 196 -4.78 22.31 8.23
CA PRO A 196 -5.36 23.09 7.16
C PRO A 196 -4.93 24.56 7.23
N THR A 197 -5.28 25.33 6.20
CA THR A 197 -5.14 26.79 6.18
C THR A 197 -5.91 27.38 7.35
N TYR A 198 -5.34 28.42 7.98
CA TYR A 198 -6.04 29.16 9.02
C TYR A 198 -7.33 29.74 8.45
N GLY A 199 -8.46 29.54 9.14
CA GLY A 199 -9.77 30.02 8.71
C GLY A 199 -10.53 29.10 7.75
N VAL A 200 -10.04 27.89 7.42
CA VAL A 200 -10.83 26.93 6.60
C VAL A 200 -11.71 26.01 7.44
N VAL A 201 -11.25 25.65 8.62
CA VAL A 201 -11.97 24.78 9.57
C VAL A 201 -12.28 25.58 10.82
N SER A 202 -13.53 25.49 11.27
CA SER A 202 -14.02 26.28 12.39
C SER A 202 -13.27 25.98 13.68
N ARG A 203 -13.02 27.04 14.46
CA ARG A 203 -12.47 26.98 15.81
C ARG A 203 -13.57 27.10 16.88
N TYR A 204 -14.84 27.22 16.48
CA TYR A 204 -15.95 27.27 17.42
C TYR A 204 -16.05 25.97 18.23
N GLY A 205 -16.09 26.13 19.56
CA GLY A 205 -16.06 25.03 20.51
C GLY A 205 -14.71 24.32 20.62
N ILE A 206 -13.62 24.93 20.14
CA ILE A 206 -12.26 24.52 20.46
C ILE A 206 -11.75 25.40 21.60
N ILE A 207 -11.20 24.80 22.66
CA ILE A 207 -10.53 25.53 23.73
C ILE A 207 -9.31 26.23 23.13
N ALA A 208 -9.36 27.56 23.06
CA ALA A 208 -8.34 28.38 22.41
C ALA A 208 -7.02 28.39 23.18
N MET A 209 -5.93 28.29 22.43
CA MET A 209 -4.56 28.54 22.89
C MET A 209 -4.13 29.93 22.39
N ALA A 210 -3.79 30.05 21.11
CA ALA A 210 -3.52 31.34 20.46
C ALA A 210 -4.43 31.50 19.25
N SER A 211 -5.48 32.29 19.43
CA SER A 211 -6.57 32.51 18.48
C SER A 211 -6.10 32.81 17.06
N SER A 212 -5.03 33.58 16.85
CA SER A 212 -4.54 33.92 15.51
C SER A 212 -3.64 32.86 14.84
N LEU A 213 -3.40 31.75 15.52
CA LEU A 213 -2.48 30.67 15.10
C LEU A 213 -3.15 29.29 15.13
N ASP A 214 -4.13 29.09 16.01
CA ASP A 214 -4.83 27.83 16.19
C ASP A 214 -5.49 27.37 14.89
N SER A 215 -5.19 26.14 14.47
CA SER A 215 -5.85 25.47 13.35
C SER A 215 -6.32 24.09 13.81
N VAL A 216 -7.57 23.71 13.51
CA VAL A 216 -8.06 22.35 13.75
C VAL A 216 -7.44 21.41 12.70
N GLY A 217 -6.74 20.37 13.14
CA GLY A 217 -6.08 19.43 12.25
C GLY A 217 -6.59 17.99 12.36
N HIS A 218 -6.17 17.17 11.41
CA HIS A 218 -6.70 15.82 11.19
C HIS A 218 -5.58 14.79 11.14
N PHE A 219 -5.79 13.67 11.82
CA PHE A 219 -4.91 12.51 11.82
C PHE A 219 -5.57 11.31 11.16
N ALA A 220 -4.82 10.63 10.31
CA ALA A 220 -5.25 9.38 9.69
C ALA A 220 -4.04 8.51 9.32
N ARG A 221 -4.29 7.28 8.87
CA ARG A 221 -3.22 6.41 8.34
C ARG A 221 -2.85 6.72 6.90
N THR A 222 -3.76 7.34 6.16
CA THR A 222 -3.57 7.63 4.73
C THR A 222 -3.93 9.08 4.42
N VAL A 223 -3.30 9.62 3.37
CA VAL A 223 -3.59 10.97 2.86
C VAL A 223 -5.03 11.09 2.38
N GLU A 224 -5.57 10.03 1.77
CA GLU A 224 -6.98 10.01 1.34
C GLU A 224 -7.95 10.08 2.52
N ASP A 225 -7.68 9.34 3.60
CA ASP A 225 -8.53 9.43 4.80
C ASP A 225 -8.44 10.83 5.44
N ALA A 226 -7.25 11.44 5.50
CA ALA A 226 -7.08 12.82 5.97
C ALA A 226 -7.88 13.83 5.12
N ARG A 227 -7.86 13.67 3.79
CA ARG A 227 -8.65 14.47 2.85
C ARG A 227 -10.16 14.33 3.12
N ARG A 228 -10.65 13.12 3.34
CA ARG A 228 -12.07 12.89 3.63
C ARG A 228 -12.54 13.55 4.92
N ILE A 229 -11.69 13.60 5.95
CA ILE A 229 -12.00 14.34 7.19
C ILE A 229 -12.04 15.84 6.89
N PHE A 230 -11.07 16.36 6.15
CA PHE A 230 -11.01 17.77 5.76
C PHE A 230 -12.25 18.21 4.98
N GLU A 231 -12.72 17.41 4.01
CA GLU A 231 -13.92 17.71 3.23
C GLU A 231 -15.17 17.86 4.09
N ILE A 232 -15.30 17.06 5.16
CA ILE A 232 -16.45 17.14 6.07
C ILE A 232 -16.34 18.34 7.02
N THR A 233 -15.13 18.73 7.38
CA THR A 233 -14.90 19.71 8.45
C THR A 233 -14.70 21.13 7.96
N LYS A 234 -14.37 21.35 6.68
CA LYS A 234 -14.16 22.67 6.08
C LYS A 234 -15.47 23.47 5.89
N GLY A 235 -15.34 24.80 5.87
CA GLY A 235 -16.39 25.73 5.45
C GLY A 235 -17.08 26.49 6.58
N GLU A 236 -17.86 27.50 6.21
CA GLU A 236 -18.58 28.43 7.09
C GLU A 236 -19.56 27.73 8.05
N ASP A 237 -19.70 28.24 9.28
CA ASP A 237 -20.58 27.66 10.29
C ASP A 237 -21.53 28.67 10.98
N GLY A 238 -21.38 29.96 10.70
CA GLY A 238 -22.17 31.02 11.34
C GLY A 238 -21.77 31.36 12.78
N TYR A 239 -20.76 30.69 13.35
CA TYR A 239 -20.30 30.89 14.73
C TYR A 239 -18.87 31.43 14.81
N ASP A 240 -18.02 31.12 13.83
CA ASP A 240 -16.62 31.55 13.77
C ASP A 240 -16.43 32.64 12.70
N GLY A 241 -16.29 33.89 13.16
CA GLY A 241 -16.04 35.05 12.29
C GLY A 241 -14.67 35.10 11.62
N THR A 242 -13.80 34.10 11.85
CA THR A 242 -12.50 33.99 11.19
C THR A 242 -12.50 33.03 10.00
N LEU A 243 -13.64 32.38 9.73
CA LEU A 243 -13.79 31.51 8.58
C LEU A 243 -13.70 32.29 7.28
N VAL A 244 -12.96 31.73 6.33
CA VAL A 244 -12.80 32.26 4.98
C VAL A 244 -13.20 31.16 4.01
N ASN A 245 -14.14 31.49 3.12
CA ASN A 245 -14.53 30.59 2.03
C ASN A 245 -13.66 30.89 0.80
N PRO A 246 -12.67 30.04 0.47
CA PRO A 246 -11.78 30.32 -0.64
C PRO A 246 -12.49 30.12 -1.98
N LYS A 247 -12.17 30.97 -2.96
CA LYS A 247 -12.48 30.68 -4.36
C LYS A 247 -11.57 29.55 -4.83
N ALA A 248 -12.14 28.53 -5.47
CA ALA A 248 -11.37 27.43 -6.04
C ALA A 248 -10.31 27.97 -7.02
N LYS A 249 -9.03 27.73 -6.75
CA LYS A 249 -7.95 28.00 -7.70
C LYS A 249 -7.76 26.76 -8.58
N MET A 250 -7.62 26.98 -9.89
CA MET A 250 -7.24 25.91 -10.82
C MET A 250 -5.88 25.33 -10.43
N GLN A 251 -5.80 24.01 -10.38
CA GLN A 251 -4.55 23.31 -10.10
C GLN A 251 -3.67 23.31 -11.35
N ASN A 252 -2.40 23.71 -11.21
CA ASN A 252 -1.43 23.66 -12.29
C ASN A 252 -1.19 22.20 -12.72
N SER A 253 -1.09 21.97 -14.04
CA SER A 253 -0.84 20.63 -14.60
C SER A 253 0.59 20.13 -14.39
N LYS A 254 1.52 21.04 -14.10
CA LYS A 254 2.91 20.75 -13.74
C LYS A 254 3.19 21.41 -12.39
N LEU A 255 3.45 20.60 -11.37
CA LEU A 255 3.74 21.08 -10.02
C LEU A 255 5.25 21.26 -9.83
N LYS A 256 5.63 22.29 -9.08
CA LYS A 256 6.98 22.56 -8.58
C LYS A 256 7.01 22.50 -7.06
N ILE A 257 8.07 21.92 -6.51
CA ILE A 257 8.30 21.85 -5.06
C ILE A 257 9.55 22.64 -4.69
N GLY A 258 9.40 23.59 -3.77
CA GLY A 258 10.47 24.39 -3.18
C GLY A 258 11.19 23.68 -2.05
N ILE A 259 12.50 23.90 -1.94
CA ILE A 259 13.36 23.45 -0.84
C ILE A 259 13.96 24.68 -0.17
N PRO A 260 13.54 25.03 1.05
CA PRO A 260 13.99 26.24 1.73
C PRO A 260 15.38 26.03 2.31
N LYS A 261 16.35 26.85 1.88
CA LYS A 261 17.76 26.74 2.33
C LYS A 261 17.88 26.83 3.85
N GLU A 262 17.06 27.68 4.48
CA GLU A 262 17.08 27.98 5.90
C GLU A 262 16.59 26.81 6.78
N TYR A 263 16.01 25.76 6.21
CA TYR A 263 15.50 24.62 7.00
C TYR A 263 16.52 23.49 7.15
N PHE A 264 17.65 23.56 6.42
CA PHE A 264 18.79 22.67 6.59
C PHE A 264 19.77 23.29 7.59
N ILE A 265 19.30 23.43 8.82
CA ILE A 265 20.01 24.10 9.92
C ILE A 265 21.16 23.27 10.46
N GLU A 266 22.12 23.94 11.09
CA GLU A 266 23.10 23.29 11.95
C GLU A 266 22.38 22.57 13.11
N GLY A 267 22.62 21.26 13.26
CA GLY A 267 21.95 20.42 14.25
C GLY A 267 20.75 19.60 13.73
N LEU A 268 20.45 19.65 12.42
CA LEU A 268 19.52 18.70 11.80
C LEU A 268 20.10 17.27 11.89
N ASP A 269 19.30 16.33 12.40
CA ASP A 269 19.70 14.92 12.48
C ASP A 269 19.90 14.32 11.07
N LYS A 270 20.95 13.52 10.91
CA LYS A 270 21.32 12.95 9.60
C LYS A 270 20.25 12.01 9.03
N GLU A 271 19.55 11.26 9.88
CA GLU A 271 18.50 10.35 9.41
C GLU A 271 17.26 11.15 8.96
N VAL A 272 17.02 12.32 9.56
CA VAL A 272 15.98 13.26 9.11
C VAL A 272 16.37 13.91 7.77
N GLU A 273 17.61 14.38 7.65
CA GLU A 273 18.13 14.95 6.40
C GLU A 273 18.06 13.94 5.24
N GLU A 274 18.55 12.71 5.46
CA GLU A 274 18.47 11.62 4.48
C GLU A 274 17.02 11.32 4.08
N SER A 275 16.07 11.35 5.03
CA SER A 275 14.65 11.19 4.75
C SER A 275 14.11 12.25 3.77
N ILE A 276 14.52 13.51 3.93
CA ILE A 276 14.14 14.60 3.02
C ILE A 276 14.78 14.46 1.65
N LEU A 277 16.07 14.13 1.59
CA LEU A 277 16.77 13.88 0.33
C LEU A 277 16.12 12.73 -0.44
N ASN A 278 15.70 11.67 0.25
CA ASN A 278 14.96 10.56 -0.34
C ASN A 278 13.58 11.00 -0.87
N ALA A 279 12.84 11.82 -0.12
CA ALA A 279 11.56 12.36 -0.56
C ALA A 279 11.71 13.25 -1.80
N MET A 280 12.72 14.14 -1.83
CA MET A 280 13.07 14.95 -3.00
C MET A 280 13.30 14.07 -4.23
N GLU A 281 14.03 12.95 -4.07
CA GLU A 281 14.31 12.06 -5.18
C GLU A 281 13.10 11.25 -5.63
N VAL A 282 12.14 10.99 -4.74
CA VAL A 282 10.84 10.42 -5.10
C VAL A 282 10.04 11.41 -5.96
N PHE A 283 9.97 12.68 -5.56
CA PHE A 283 9.26 13.72 -6.32
C PHE A 283 9.92 14.03 -7.67
N ARG A 284 11.26 14.13 -7.73
CA ARG A 284 11.98 14.26 -9.02
C ARG A 284 11.64 13.12 -9.98
N LYS A 285 11.57 11.89 -9.46
CA LYS A 285 11.18 10.71 -10.25
C LYS A 285 9.71 10.72 -10.67
N GLU A 286 8.86 11.47 -10.00
CA GLU A 286 7.47 11.73 -10.39
C GLU A 286 7.35 12.83 -11.45
N GLY A 287 8.47 13.41 -11.90
CA GLY A 287 8.48 14.49 -12.88
C GLY A 287 8.18 15.86 -12.27
N ILE A 288 8.20 15.96 -10.93
CA ILE A 288 8.03 17.22 -10.21
C ILE A 288 9.38 17.92 -10.15
N GLU A 289 9.39 19.19 -10.57
CA GLU A 289 10.57 20.03 -10.50
C GLU A 289 10.86 20.40 -9.04
N ILE A 290 12.12 20.25 -8.64
CA ILE A 290 12.59 20.66 -7.31
C ILE A 290 13.40 21.94 -7.45
N VAL A 291 12.93 23.00 -6.82
CA VAL A 291 13.52 24.35 -6.88
C VAL A 291 14.01 24.73 -5.50
N GLU A 292 15.18 25.37 -5.41
CA GLU A 292 15.66 25.92 -4.16
C GLU A 292 14.99 27.29 -3.91
N VAL A 293 14.41 27.50 -2.73
CA VAL A 293 13.74 28.75 -2.35
C VAL A 293 14.36 29.35 -1.09
N SER A 294 14.06 30.62 -0.81
CA SER A 294 14.65 31.38 0.30
C SER A 294 13.56 31.85 1.25
N LEU A 295 13.71 31.60 2.55
CA LEU A 295 12.81 32.03 3.63
C LEU A 295 13.60 32.74 4.75
N PRO A 296 14.21 33.92 4.49
CA PRO A 296 15.28 34.49 5.32
C PRO A 296 14.85 34.91 6.73
N HIS A 297 13.56 35.15 6.97
CA HIS A 297 13.04 35.57 8.27
C HIS A 297 12.60 34.38 9.14
N THR A 298 12.64 33.14 8.64
CA THR A 298 12.24 31.95 9.42
C THR A 298 13.11 31.70 10.63
N LYS A 299 14.36 32.17 10.64
CA LYS A 299 15.23 32.19 11.83
C LYS A 299 14.65 32.96 13.02
N TYR A 300 13.71 33.88 12.80
CA TYR A 300 13.02 34.63 13.85
C TYR A 300 11.69 33.99 14.27
N ALA A 301 11.25 32.92 13.60
CA ALA A 301 9.91 32.37 13.76
C ALA A 301 9.64 31.88 15.19
N ILE A 302 10.60 31.21 15.83
CA ILE A 302 10.49 30.77 17.22
C ILE A 302 10.31 31.97 18.16
N SER A 303 11.13 33.02 18.03
CA SER A 303 11.02 34.21 18.89
C SER A 303 9.69 34.94 18.70
N VAL A 304 9.23 35.08 17.45
CA VAL A 304 7.93 35.69 17.14
C VAL A 304 6.80 34.84 17.73
N TYR A 305 6.84 33.52 17.54
CA TYR A 305 5.85 32.59 18.07
C TYR A 305 5.76 32.67 19.59
N TYR A 306 6.89 32.62 20.30
CA TYR A 306 6.94 32.70 21.78
C TYR A 306 6.71 34.12 22.33
N ILE A 307 6.38 35.11 21.51
CA ILE A 307 5.80 36.39 21.93
C ILE A 307 4.30 36.41 21.66
N VAL A 308 3.89 36.10 20.43
CA VAL A 308 2.49 36.15 19.99
C VAL A 308 1.64 35.11 20.74
N GLN A 309 2.11 33.87 20.82
CA GLN A 309 1.37 32.78 21.42
C GLN A 309 1.14 32.99 22.94
N PRO A 310 2.15 33.33 23.76
CA PRO A 310 1.93 33.64 25.17
C PRO A 310 1.04 34.86 25.39
N ALA A 311 1.19 35.92 24.59
CA ALA A 311 0.34 37.11 24.65
C ALA A 311 -1.15 36.73 24.54
N GLU A 312 -1.50 36.00 23.49
CA GLU A 312 -2.88 35.53 23.27
C GLU A 312 -3.33 34.55 24.35
N VAL A 313 -2.46 33.65 24.80
CA VAL A 313 -2.76 32.73 25.93
C VAL A 313 -3.14 33.49 27.20
N SER A 314 -2.38 34.53 27.55
CA SER A 314 -2.64 35.29 28.78
C SER A 314 -4.05 35.92 28.79
N SER A 315 -4.55 36.29 27.62
CA SER A 315 -5.91 36.80 27.44
C SER A 315 -6.94 35.66 27.38
N ASN A 316 -6.71 34.65 26.54
CA ASN A 316 -7.63 33.54 26.30
C ASN A 316 -7.92 32.72 27.56
N LEU A 317 -6.86 32.42 28.34
CA LEU A 317 -6.98 31.68 29.60
C LEU A 317 -7.46 32.56 30.76
N GLY A 318 -7.61 33.87 30.55
CA GLY A 318 -8.12 34.81 31.54
C GLY A 318 -9.48 34.39 32.13
N ARG A 319 -10.30 33.71 31.32
CA ARG A 319 -11.67 33.25 31.65
C ARG A 319 -11.76 32.12 32.68
N TYR A 320 -10.65 31.42 32.96
CA TYR A 320 -10.62 30.29 33.89
C TYR A 320 -10.28 30.82 35.28
N ASP A 321 -11.34 31.13 36.03
CA ASP A 321 -11.30 31.77 37.34
C ASP A 321 -11.97 30.89 38.44
N GLY A 322 -12.60 29.77 38.06
CA GLY A 322 -13.35 28.90 38.96
C GLY A 322 -14.75 29.42 39.31
N VAL A 323 -15.20 30.56 38.75
CA VAL A 323 -16.49 31.17 39.11
C VAL A 323 -17.65 30.51 38.37
N ARG A 324 -17.52 30.34 37.05
CA ARG A 324 -18.58 29.76 36.21
C ARG A 324 -18.44 28.25 36.01
N TYR A 325 -17.19 27.76 35.98
CA TYR A 325 -16.85 26.36 35.75
C TYR A 325 -15.37 26.11 36.06
N GLY A 326 -15.03 24.84 36.28
CA GLY A 326 -13.66 24.41 36.56
C GLY A 326 -13.19 24.80 37.97
N ASN A 327 -11.94 24.43 38.24
CA ASN A 327 -11.24 24.76 39.47
C ASN A 327 -10.63 26.18 39.39
N ASP A 328 -10.12 26.65 40.53
CA ASP A 328 -9.46 27.94 40.63
C ASP A 328 -8.14 28.04 39.84
N ARG A 329 -7.59 29.26 39.77
CA ARG A 329 -6.30 29.52 39.09
C ARG A 329 -5.09 28.84 39.74
N ASN A 330 -5.17 28.39 40.99
CA ASN A 330 -4.05 27.74 41.64
C ASN A 330 -3.74 26.38 41.00
N SER A 331 -4.77 25.77 40.40
CA SER A 331 -4.74 24.49 39.70
C SER A 331 -4.00 24.50 38.36
N PHE A 332 -3.57 25.67 37.84
CA PHE A 332 -2.76 25.71 36.63
C PHE A 332 -1.38 25.07 36.81
N GLY A 333 -0.98 24.22 35.86
CA GLY A 333 0.38 23.69 35.75
C GLY A 333 1.45 24.77 35.47
N ALA A 334 2.72 24.41 35.68
CA ALA A 334 3.84 25.36 35.60
C ALA A 334 4.02 25.99 34.22
N GLU A 335 3.85 25.21 33.13
CA GLU A 335 4.00 25.72 31.77
C GLU A 335 2.90 26.74 31.41
N ALA A 336 1.64 26.47 31.81
CA ALA A 336 0.56 27.43 31.63
C ALA A 336 0.83 28.73 32.39
N LYS A 337 1.26 28.65 33.66
CA LYS A 337 1.65 29.82 34.46
C LYS A 337 2.77 30.61 33.78
N ARG A 338 3.83 29.95 33.29
CA ARG A 338 4.94 30.60 32.55
C ARG A 338 4.44 31.39 31.34
N ARG A 339 3.61 30.77 30.50
CA ARG A 339 3.07 31.43 29.29
C ARG A 339 2.11 32.57 29.61
N ILE A 340 1.27 32.43 30.64
CA ILE A 340 0.40 33.51 31.11
C ILE A 340 1.25 34.70 31.58
N MET A 341 2.26 34.47 32.44
CA MET A 341 3.14 35.53 32.94
C MET A 341 3.89 36.25 31.81
N LEU A 342 4.50 35.49 30.89
CA LEU A 342 5.20 36.06 29.74
C LEU A 342 4.25 36.85 28.83
N GLY A 343 3.06 36.31 28.57
CA GLY A 343 2.03 36.97 27.78
C GLY A 343 1.57 38.29 28.38
N THR A 344 1.28 38.31 29.69
CA THR A 344 0.91 39.53 30.41
C THR A 344 2.04 40.56 30.38
N TYR A 345 3.30 40.12 30.50
CA TYR A 345 4.45 41.02 30.39
C TYR A 345 4.56 41.66 29.01
N VAL A 346 4.54 40.87 27.92
CA VAL A 346 4.70 41.41 26.56
C VAL A 346 3.50 42.25 26.08
N LEU A 347 2.35 42.15 26.76
CA LEU A 347 1.18 42.99 26.51
C LEU A 347 1.09 44.20 27.45
N SER A 348 1.93 44.28 28.49
CA SER A 348 1.87 45.36 29.47
C SER A 348 2.28 46.71 28.86
N ALA A 349 1.70 47.79 29.40
CA ALA A 349 2.03 49.14 29.00
C ALA A 349 3.54 49.41 29.15
N GLY A 350 4.15 50.02 28.14
CA GLY A 350 5.61 50.23 28.05
C GLY A 350 6.37 49.11 27.33
N TYR A 351 5.86 47.87 27.33
CA TYR A 351 6.51 46.72 26.68
C TYR A 351 5.79 46.24 25.41
N TYR A 352 4.50 46.57 25.24
CA TYR A 352 3.69 46.21 24.08
C TYR A 352 4.38 46.51 22.73
N ASP A 353 4.87 47.74 22.56
CA ASP A 353 5.48 48.17 21.30
C ASP A 353 6.81 47.45 21.02
N ALA A 354 7.60 47.24 22.07
CA ALA A 354 8.92 46.62 22.00
C ALA A 354 8.85 45.11 21.71
N TYR A 355 7.82 44.43 22.21
CA TYR A 355 7.67 42.98 22.07
C TYR A 355 6.53 42.61 21.12
N TYR A 356 5.28 42.78 21.52
CA TYR A 356 4.14 42.25 20.76
C TYR A 356 3.99 42.93 19.39
N LEU A 357 3.96 44.26 19.33
CA LEU A 357 3.86 44.98 18.05
C LEU A 357 5.07 44.69 17.16
N LYS A 358 6.27 44.61 17.73
CA LYS A 358 7.49 44.25 16.99
C LYS A 358 7.39 42.83 16.43
N ALA A 359 6.94 41.87 17.21
CA ALA A 359 6.74 40.48 16.77
C ALA A 359 5.70 40.40 15.64
N MET A 360 4.61 41.16 15.72
CA MET A 360 3.61 41.22 14.64
C MET A 360 4.18 41.82 13.35
N LYS A 361 5.04 42.84 13.43
CA LYS A 361 5.76 43.38 12.26
C LYS A 361 6.70 42.34 11.63
N VAL A 362 7.40 41.54 12.45
CA VAL A 362 8.27 40.47 11.96
C VAL A 362 7.44 39.29 11.41
N ARG A 363 6.28 38.97 12.00
CA ARG A 363 5.33 38.00 11.45
C ARG A 363 4.91 38.37 10.03
N SER A 364 4.67 39.66 9.74
CA SER A 364 4.39 40.13 8.38
C SER A 364 5.54 39.85 7.42
N LYS A 365 6.80 39.90 7.87
CA LYS A 365 7.97 39.52 7.03
C LYS A 365 8.02 38.01 6.77
N ILE A 366 7.73 37.18 7.76
CA ILE A 366 7.62 35.73 7.57
C ILE A 366 6.49 35.37 6.59
N ILE A 367 5.36 36.07 6.66
CA ILE A 367 4.27 35.92 5.68
C ILE A 367 4.76 36.26 4.26
N GLN A 368 5.46 37.40 4.10
CA GLN A 368 6.01 37.84 2.82
C GLN A 368 6.99 36.83 2.22
N ASP A 369 7.84 36.21 3.04
CA ASP A 369 8.79 35.18 2.57
C ASP A 369 8.06 34.00 1.91
N PHE A 370 7.01 33.48 2.57
CA PHE A 370 6.22 32.38 2.00
C PHE A 370 5.45 32.83 0.75
N GLU A 371 4.85 34.03 0.78
CA GLU A 371 4.12 34.56 -0.37
C GLU A 371 5.03 34.68 -1.60
N GLN A 372 6.26 35.19 -1.43
CA GLN A 372 7.28 35.26 -2.48
C GLN A 372 7.74 33.88 -2.95
N ALA A 373 8.01 32.96 -2.02
CA ALA A 373 8.41 31.60 -2.39
C ALA A 373 7.32 30.90 -3.23
N PHE A 374 6.04 31.08 -2.88
CA PHE A 374 4.91 30.50 -3.61
C PHE A 374 4.61 31.19 -4.95
N GLU A 375 5.28 32.29 -5.30
CA GLU A 375 5.30 32.79 -6.69
C GLU A 375 6.12 31.89 -7.61
N GLU A 376 7.09 31.15 -7.07
CA GLU A 376 8.00 30.28 -7.83
C GLU A 376 7.63 28.79 -7.76
N VAL A 377 6.97 28.35 -6.68
CA VAL A 377 6.66 26.95 -6.41
C VAL A 377 5.22 26.72 -5.95
N ASP A 378 4.67 25.53 -6.20
CA ASP A 378 3.29 25.18 -5.83
C ASP A 378 3.19 24.59 -4.40
N ALA A 379 4.30 24.06 -3.89
CA ALA A 379 4.43 23.57 -2.52
C ALA A 379 5.88 23.66 -2.06
N ILE A 380 6.12 23.55 -0.76
CA ILE A 380 7.44 23.50 -0.14
C ILE A 380 7.59 22.16 0.57
N LEU A 381 8.69 21.45 0.33
CA LEU A 381 9.06 20.23 1.05
C LEU A 381 10.06 20.56 2.15
N ALA A 382 9.76 20.13 3.37
CA ALA A 382 10.53 20.47 4.57
C ALA A 382 10.56 19.31 5.58
N PRO A 383 11.60 19.20 6.43
CA PRO A 383 11.54 18.35 7.61
C PRO A 383 10.48 18.85 8.59
N VAL A 384 9.83 17.93 9.32
CA VAL A 384 8.82 18.28 10.32
C VAL A 384 9.46 18.68 11.65
N SER A 385 10.50 17.95 12.05
CA SER A 385 11.22 18.15 13.31
C SER A 385 12.72 18.03 13.02
N PRO A 386 13.59 18.76 13.73
CA PRO A 386 15.04 18.66 13.55
C PRO A 386 15.61 17.31 13.98
N THR A 387 14.88 16.55 14.81
CA THR A 387 15.29 15.23 15.31
C THR A 387 14.17 14.20 15.13
N PRO A 388 14.51 12.89 15.17
CA PRO A 388 13.54 11.84 15.47
C PRO A 388 12.88 12.04 16.85
N PRO A 389 11.88 11.20 17.21
CA PRO A 389 11.35 11.16 18.58
C PRO A 389 12.47 11.06 19.62
N PHE A 390 12.42 11.90 20.64
CA PHE A 390 13.37 11.91 21.77
C PHE A 390 12.80 11.18 22.99
N LYS A 391 13.64 10.86 23.97
CA LYS A 391 13.18 10.12 25.15
C LYS A 391 12.31 11.00 26.06
N LEU A 392 11.37 10.36 26.76
CA LEU A 392 10.65 11.00 27.86
C LEU A 392 11.66 11.51 28.90
N GLY A 393 11.46 12.73 29.38
CA GLY A 393 12.32 13.45 30.33
C GLY A 393 13.53 14.14 29.68
N GLU A 394 13.91 13.82 28.45
CA GLU A 394 15.16 14.30 27.84
C GLU A 394 15.23 15.84 27.73
N LYS A 395 14.10 16.49 27.46
CA LYS A 395 13.99 17.95 27.25
C LYS A 395 13.03 18.63 28.24
N ALA A 396 12.51 17.90 29.22
CA ALA A 396 11.46 18.38 30.12
C ALA A 396 11.95 19.50 31.06
N ASP A 397 13.21 19.45 31.48
CA ASP A 397 13.80 20.40 32.44
C ASP A 397 14.31 21.70 31.78
N ASN A 398 14.37 21.75 30.44
CA ASN A 398 14.84 22.93 29.69
C ASN A 398 13.77 23.39 28.67
N PRO A 399 12.93 24.38 29.04
CA PRO A 399 11.89 24.89 28.15
C PRO A 399 12.41 25.35 26.79
N LEU A 400 13.61 25.95 26.72
CA LEU A 400 14.17 26.41 25.45
C LEU A 400 14.51 25.25 24.51
N GLN A 401 15.03 24.13 25.02
CA GLN A 401 15.28 22.95 24.21
C GLN A 401 13.99 22.31 23.71
N MET A 402 12.93 22.29 24.53
CA MET A 402 11.61 21.83 24.11
C MET A 402 11.05 22.72 22.98
N TYR A 403 11.20 24.04 23.10
CA TYR A 403 10.69 25.00 22.12
C TYR A 403 11.36 24.84 20.74
N LEU A 404 12.63 24.47 20.71
CA LEU A 404 13.36 24.20 19.47
C LEU A 404 12.88 22.93 18.73
N ALA A 405 12.10 22.06 19.36
CA ALA A 405 11.48 20.92 18.68
C ALA A 405 10.51 21.35 17.57
N ASP A 406 9.94 22.56 17.67
CA ASP A 406 8.96 23.10 16.73
C ASP A 406 9.57 24.08 15.70
N ILE A 407 10.90 24.21 15.66
CA ILE A 407 11.59 25.24 14.85
C ILE A 407 11.24 25.20 13.36
N LEU A 408 10.94 24.02 12.83
CA LEU A 408 10.60 23.82 11.41
C LEU A 408 9.08 23.88 11.13
N THR A 409 8.23 24.02 12.16
CA THR A 409 6.77 24.01 12.01
C THR A 409 6.12 25.36 12.29
N VAL A 410 6.64 26.15 13.23
CA VAL A 410 6.03 27.40 13.70
C VAL A 410 5.84 28.45 12.61
N ALA A 411 6.76 28.53 11.65
CA ALA A 411 6.69 29.51 10.57
C ALA A 411 5.43 29.35 9.72
N GLY A 412 5.00 28.10 9.48
CA GLY A 412 3.76 27.81 8.76
C GLY A 412 2.51 28.28 9.50
N ASN A 413 2.48 28.21 10.85
CA ASN A 413 1.37 28.74 11.65
C ASN A 413 1.34 30.26 11.62
N LEU A 414 2.51 30.90 11.78
CA LEU A 414 2.64 32.35 11.68
C LEU A 414 2.15 32.87 10.33
N ALA A 415 2.43 32.14 9.24
CA ALA A 415 1.97 32.46 7.90
C ALA A 415 0.50 32.09 7.62
N GLY A 416 -0.12 31.26 8.46
CA GLY A 416 -1.49 30.78 8.30
C GLY A 416 -1.68 29.78 7.15
N ILE A 417 -0.60 29.14 6.68
CA ILE A 417 -0.58 28.27 5.49
C ILE A 417 -0.85 26.80 5.84
N PRO A 418 -1.42 25.97 4.95
CA PRO A 418 -1.64 24.55 5.21
C PRO A 418 -0.31 23.77 5.23
N GLY A 419 -0.28 22.68 5.99
CA GLY A 419 0.84 21.75 6.05
C GLY A 419 0.41 20.31 6.24
N LEU A 420 0.96 19.39 5.45
CA LEU A 420 0.66 17.97 5.47
C LEU A 420 1.91 17.17 5.85
N ALA A 421 1.92 16.57 7.04
CA ALA A 421 2.95 15.65 7.49
C ALA A 421 2.69 14.24 6.97
N ILE A 422 3.71 13.63 6.36
CA ILE A 422 3.65 12.32 5.72
C ILE A 422 4.81 11.45 6.25
N PRO A 423 4.54 10.20 6.68
CA PRO A 423 5.59 9.26 7.07
C PRO A 423 6.48 8.89 5.88
N SER A 424 7.80 8.86 6.09
CA SER A 424 8.80 8.57 5.07
C SER A 424 9.64 7.31 5.36
N GLY A 425 9.53 6.77 6.57
CA GLY A 425 10.24 5.56 6.97
C GLY A 425 10.48 5.48 8.47
N PHE A 426 11.57 4.83 8.84
CA PHE A 426 12.00 4.66 10.22
C PHE A 426 13.50 4.90 10.31
N THR A 427 13.94 5.38 11.47
CA THR A 427 15.36 5.40 11.84
C THR A 427 15.90 3.97 11.95
N LYS A 428 17.24 3.84 12.02
CA LYS A 428 17.91 2.56 12.34
C LYS A 428 17.43 1.95 13.65
N ASN A 429 17.03 2.79 14.60
CA ASN A 429 16.53 2.39 15.91
C ASN A 429 15.02 2.09 15.89
N GLY A 430 14.33 2.16 14.75
CA GLY A 430 12.92 1.80 14.65
C GLY A 430 11.94 2.89 15.10
N LEU A 431 12.37 4.16 15.12
CA LEU A 431 11.50 5.29 15.39
C LEU A 431 10.99 5.91 14.08
N PRO A 432 9.74 6.38 14.00
CA PRO A 432 9.23 6.96 12.77
C PRO A 432 9.99 8.20 12.29
N LEU A 433 10.08 8.32 10.97
CA LEU A 433 10.53 9.52 10.25
C LEU A 433 9.43 9.96 9.27
N GLY A 434 9.47 11.24 8.93
CA GLY A 434 8.53 11.86 8.01
C GLY A 434 9.03 13.20 7.50
N PHE A 435 8.24 13.78 6.62
CA PHE A 435 8.42 15.12 6.07
C PHE A 435 7.09 15.86 6.06
N GLN A 436 7.13 17.18 5.86
CA GLN A 436 5.95 17.99 5.62
C GLN A 436 5.99 18.61 4.23
N LEU A 437 4.80 18.70 3.63
CA LEU A 437 4.53 19.55 2.49
C LEU A 437 3.77 20.78 2.99
N LEU A 438 4.27 21.98 2.70
CA LEU A 438 3.63 23.25 2.99
C LEU A 438 3.10 23.83 1.68
N GLY A 439 1.85 24.28 1.65
CA GLY A 439 1.24 24.85 0.45
C GLY A 439 0.90 26.33 0.64
N PRO A 440 0.60 27.09 -0.42
CA PRO A 440 -0.02 28.39 -0.27
C PRO A 440 -1.37 28.28 0.43
N ARG A 441 -1.89 29.39 0.98
CA ARG A 441 -3.22 29.39 1.62
C ARG A 441 -4.27 28.80 0.68
N PHE A 442 -5.11 27.91 1.21
CA PHE A 442 -6.22 27.23 0.51
C PHE A 442 -5.80 26.24 -0.59
N SER A 443 -4.64 25.60 -0.44
CA SER A 443 -4.08 24.63 -1.41
C SER A 443 -4.03 23.18 -0.90
N GLU A 444 -4.90 22.83 0.07
CA GLU A 444 -4.94 21.49 0.66
C GLU A 444 -5.07 20.38 -0.40
N GLU A 445 -5.85 20.59 -1.46
CA GLU A 445 -5.98 19.65 -2.58
C GLU A 445 -4.65 19.41 -3.32
N THR A 446 -3.81 20.43 -3.46
CA THR A 446 -2.46 20.28 -4.01
C THR A 446 -1.61 19.40 -3.11
N LEU A 447 -1.67 19.61 -1.79
CA LEU A 447 -0.94 18.78 -0.83
C LEU A 447 -1.42 17.33 -0.83
N PHE A 448 -2.74 17.09 -0.90
CA PHE A 448 -3.29 15.74 -0.99
C PHE A 448 -2.90 15.04 -2.29
N SER A 449 -2.87 15.76 -3.40
CA SER A 449 -2.43 15.25 -4.70
C SER A 449 -0.96 14.81 -4.65
N LEU A 450 -0.08 15.67 -4.12
CA LEU A 450 1.34 15.35 -3.91
C LEU A 450 1.56 14.20 -2.92
N GLY A 451 0.68 14.03 -1.93
CA GLY A 451 0.75 12.94 -0.96
C GLY A 451 0.21 11.59 -1.45
N LYS A 452 -0.34 11.50 -2.66
CA LYS A 452 -0.99 10.28 -3.18
C LYS A 452 0.00 9.35 -3.87
N ASN A 453 0.10 8.09 -3.42
CA ASN A 453 0.88 7.08 -4.13
C ASN A 453 0.05 6.38 -5.23
N SER A 454 0.03 6.95 -6.43
CA SER A 454 -0.65 6.40 -7.63
C SER A 454 0.11 5.26 -8.34
N LYS A 455 1.35 4.97 -7.93
CA LYS A 455 2.34 4.19 -8.71
C LYS A 455 2.07 2.69 -8.77
N PHE A 456 1.40 2.12 -7.77
CA PHE A 456 1.01 0.71 -7.78
C PHE A 456 0.02 0.39 -8.90
N LEU A 457 -0.92 1.32 -9.16
CA LEU A 457 -1.96 1.13 -10.16
C LEU A 457 -1.37 0.99 -11.57
N TYR A 458 -0.34 1.78 -11.90
CA TYR A 458 0.33 1.72 -13.21
C TYR A 458 1.11 0.41 -13.40
N LEU A 459 1.82 -0.08 -12.37
CA LEU A 459 2.52 -1.37 -12.48
C LEU A 459 1.52 -2.53 -12.62
N TRP A 460 0.43 -2.51 -11.85
CA TRP A 460 -0.61 -3.55 -11.92
C TRP A 460 -1.38 -3.54 -13.25
N ALA A 461 -1.72 -2.35 -13.77
CA ALA A 461 -2.39 -2.21 -15.06
C ALA A 461 -1.51 -2.73 -16.20
N SER A 462 -0.20 -2.43 -16.20
CA SER A 462 0.72 -3.02 -17.17
C SER A 462 0.74 -4.54 -17.10
N GLN A 463 0.80 -5.12 -15.89
CA GLN A 463 0.82 -6.57 -15.75
C GLN A 463 -0.46 -7.20 -16.31
N LEU A 464 -1.63 -6.67 -15.93
CA LEU A 464 -2.91 -7.19 -16.39
C LEU A 464 -2.99 -7.22 -17.92
N LEU A 465 -2.62 -6.11 -18.57
CA LEU A 465 -2.65 -5.97 -20.02
C LEU A 465 -1.65 -6.91 -20.71
N SER A 466 -0.42 -7.00 -20.23
CA SER A 466 0.59 -7.92 -20.80
C SER A 466 0.19 -9.39 -20.60
N GLN A 467 -0.40 -9.75 -19.46
CA GLN A 467 -0.89 -11.10 -19.19
C GLN A 467 -2.12 -11.47 -20.05
N LEU A 468 -3.04 -10.53 -20.28
CA LEU A 468 -4.16 -10.76 -21.21
C LEU A 468 -3.65 -10.96 -22.64
N ALA A 469 -2.71 -10.11 -23.09
CA ALA A 469 -2.12 -10.18 -24.41
C ALA A 469 -1.49 -11.56 -24.69
N ILE A 470 -0.62 -12.06 -23.80
CA ILE A 470 0.05 -13.34 -24.00
C ILE A 470 -0.93 -14.53 -23.99
N ASN A 471 -1.90 -14.53 -23.08
CA ASN A 471 -2.84 -15.65 -22.98
C ASN A 471 -3.79 -15.71 -24.19
N ILE A 472 -4.22 -14.56 -24.71
CA ILE A 472 -4.99 -14.51 -25.96
C ILE A 472 -4.14 -14.99 -27.13
N MET A 473 -2.92 -14.46 -27.29
CA MET A 473 -2.03 -14.85 -28.38
C MET A 473 -1.72 -16.35 -28.36
N ASN A 474 -1.38 -16.91 -27.21
CA ASN A 474 -1.07 -18.33 -27.05
C ASN A 474 -2.22 -19.21 -27.54
N PHE A 475 -3.45 -18.87 -27.16
CA PHE A 475 -4.63 -19.62 -27.60
C PHE A 475 -4.84 -19.50 -29.12
N LEU A 476 -4.74 -18.28 -29.67
CA LEU A 476 -4.90 -18.05 -31.11
C LEU A 476 -3.88 -18.84 -31.93
N LEU A 477 -2.60 -18.82 -31.53
CA LEU A 477 -1.53 -19.56 -32.21
C LEU A 477 -1.75 -21.07 -32.10
N LEU A 478 -2.09 -21.57 -30.90
CA LEU A 478 -2.36 -22.99 -30.68
C LEU A 478 -3.50 -23.49 -31.58
N VAL A 479 -4.63 -22.77 -31.59
CA VAL A 479 -5.80 -23.12 -32.41
C VAL A 479 -5.46 -23.03 -33.90
N ARG A 480 -4.74 -21.99 -34.34
CA ARG A 480 -4.39 -21.82 -35.76
C ARG A 480 -3.46 -22.92 -36.25
N ILE A 481 -2.42 -23.26 -35.48
CA ILE A 481 -1.48 -24.35 -35.80
C ILE A 481 -2.22 -25.68 -35.89
N PHE A 482 -3.06 -25.99 -34.90
CA PHE A 482 -3.81 -27.24 -34.90
C PHE A 482 -4.83 -27.29 -36.05
N THR A 483 -5.51 -26.19 -36.36
CA THR A 483 -6.48 -26.11 -37.47
C THR A 483 -5.81 -26.33 -38.83
N ILE A 484 -4.60 -25.82 -39.03
CA ILE A 484 -3.85 -25.98 -40.29
C ILE A 484 -3.29 -27.41 -40.43
N THR A 485 -2.79 -27.99 -39.35
CA THR A 485 -1.98 -29.22 -39.43
C THR A 485 -2.71 -30.48 -38.98
N GLY A 486 -3.75 -30.36 -38.17
CA GLY A 486 -4.35 -31.49 -37.43
C GLY A 486 -3.38 -32.18 -36.45
N SER A 487 -2.17 -31.65 -36.24
CA SER A 487 -1.08 -32.33 -35.55
C SER A 487 -0.83 -31.76 -34.16
N THR A 488 -0.76 -32.64 -33.17
CA THR A 488 -0.40 -32.28 -31.79
C THR A 488 1.11 -32.06 -31.68
N ILE A 489 1.90 -32.69 -32.55
CA ILE A 489 3.34 -32.43 -32.68
C ILE A 489 3.57 -30.97 -33.10
N ALA A 490 2.84 -30.47 -34.09
CA ALA A 490 2.95 -29.06 -34.51
C ALA A 490 2.58 -28.09 -33.37
N ALA A 491 1.53 -28.40 -32.60
CA ALA A 491 1.16 -27.64 -31.40
C ALA A 491 2.25 -27.70 -30.30
N SER A 492 2.98 -28.80 -30.19
CA SER A 492 4.10 -28.96 -29.24
C SER A 492 5.33 -28.15 -29.66
N LEU A 493 5.58 -28.03 -30.96
CA LEU A 493 6.66 -27.17 -31.48
C LEU A 493 6.45 -25.70 -31.12
N LEU A 494 5.21 -25.24 -30.91
CA LEU A 494 4.92 -23.88 -30.45
C LEU A 494 5.51 -23.65 -29.06
N TRP A 495 5.40 -24.64 -28.16
CA TRP A 495 6.01 -24.59 -26.84
C TRP A 495 7.53 -24.60 -26.90
N VAL A 496 8.11 -25.32 -27.87
CA VAL A 496 9.56 -25.26 -28.14
C VAL A 496 9.97 -23.85 -28.55
N SER A 497 9.19 -23.16 -29.38
CA SER A 497 9.44 -21.77 -29.76
C SER A 497 9.39 -20.81 -28.56
N TYR A 498 8.53 -21.05 -27.58
CA TYR A 498 8.52 -20.29 -26.33
C TYR A 498 9.73 -20.63 -25.43
N ALA A 499 10.15 -21.89 -25.38
CA ALA A 499 11.21 -22.34 -24.50
C ALA A 499 12.62 -21.97 -25.01
N LEU A 500 12.82 -21.93 -26.33
CA LEU A 500 14.12 -21.73 -26.95
C LEU A 500 14.79 -20.40 -26.54
N PRO A 501 14.11 -19.24 -26.54
CA PRO A 501 14.71 -17.99 -26.05
C PRO A 501 15.12 -18.06 -24.58
N ALA A 502 14.35 -18.73 -23.72
CA ALA A 502 14.71 -18.87 -22.31
C ALA A 502 16.04 -19.62 -22.13
N ILE A 503 16.32 -20.60 -22.98
CA ILE A 503 17.62 -21.31 -23.00
C ILE A 503 18.74 -20.38 -23.47
N LEU A 504 18.51 -19.69 -24.60
CA LEU A 504 19.55 -18.91 -25.27
C LEU A 504 19.93 -17.64 -24.51
N ILE A 505 18.94 -16.95 -23.94
CA ILE A 505 19.11 -15.61 -23.37
C ILE A 505 18.53 -15.43 -21.98
N GLY A 506 17.81 -16.41 -21.41
CA GLY A 506 17.16 -16.27 -20.09
C GLY A 506 18.09 -15.84 -18.96
N PRO A 507 19.27 -16.49 -18.78
CA PRO A 507 20.24 -16.06 -17.78
C PRO A 507 20.80 -14.65 -18.03
N ILE A 508 20.97 -14.27 -19.31
CA ILE A 508 21.42 -12.94 -19.74
C ILE A 508 20.37 -11.89 -19.39
N ALA A 509 19.11 -12.16 -19.70
CA ALA A 509 18.00 -11.26 -19.43
C ALA A 509 17.79 -11.05 -17.92
N ALA A 510 17.85 -12.12 -17.11
CA ALA A 510 17.70 -12.04 -15.66
C ALA A 510 18.76 -11.14 -14.99
N ALA A 511 20.02 -11.22 -15.43
CA ALA A 511 21.09 -10.43 -14.85
C ALA A 511 21.20 -9.00 -15.44
N SER A 512 20.67 -8.75 -16.64
CA SER A 512 20.61 -7.40 -17.21
C SER A 512 19.53 -6.51 -16.59
N VAL A 513 18.54 -7.08 -15.89
CA VAL A 513 17.53 -6.32 -15.12
C VAL A 513 18.13 -5.45 -14.00
N ASP A 514 19.26 -5.87 -13.43
CA ASP A 514 19.96 -5.07 -12.41
C ASP A 514 20.91 -4.02 -13.02
N MET A 515 21.12 -4.04 -14.34
CA MET A 515 22.02 -3.15 -15.07
C MET A 515 21.28 -2.02 -15.81
N VAL A 516 20.03 -2.25 -16.20
CA VAL A 516 19.17 -1.28 -16.90
C VAL A 516 18.07 -0.80 -15.96
N ALA A 517 17.70 0.48 -16.04
CA ALA A 517 16.57 1.00 -15.27
C ALA A 517 15.30 0.20 -15.58
N LYS A 518 14.68 -0.37 -14.54
CA LYS A 518 13.59 -1.36 -14.68
C LYS A 518 12.39 -0.83 -15.45
N ARG A 519 12.06 0.46 -15.27
CA ARG A 519 11.05 1.15 -16.08
C ARG A 519 11.38 1.07 -17.57
N ARG A 520 12.62 1.39 -17.95
CA ARG A 520 13.05 1.38 -19.36
C ARG A 520 12.96 -0.03 -19.94
N MET A 521 13.39 -1.04 -19.17
CA MET A 521 13.27 -2.44 -19.58
C MET A 521 11.82 -2.79 -19.90
N LEU A 522 10.90 -2.53 -18.96
CA LEU A 522 9.46 -2.79 -19.12
C LEU A 522 8.85 -2.04 -20.32
N MET A 523 9.21 -0.77 -20.52
CA MET A 523 8.75 0.02 -21.67
C MET A 523 9.24 -0.59 -22.99
N ILE A 524 10.54 -0.86 -23.10
CA ILE A 524 11.16 -1.41 -24.30
C ILE A 524 10.54 -2.76 -24.63
N THR A 525 10.40 -3.65 -23.66
CA THR A 525 9.85 -4.99 -23.90
C THR A 525 8.39 -4.93 -24.32
N ASN A 526 7.54 -4.15 -23.64
CA ASN A 526 6.12 -4.03 -24.02
C ASN A 526 5.96 -3.43 -25.43
N LEU A 527 6.73 -2.38 -25.75
CA LEU A 527 6.69 -1.74 -27.07
C LEU A 527 7.17 -2.70 -28.16
N LEU A 528 8.32 -3.35 -27.97
CA LEU A 528 8.86 -4.28 -28.96
C LEU A 528 7.96 -5.51 -29.13
N GLN A 529 7.33 -6.01 -28.06
CA GLN A 529 6.34 -7.10 -28.16
C GLN A 529 5.11 -6.67 -28.95
N SER A 530 4.60 -5.46 -28.69
CA SER A 530 3.49 -4.86 -29.44
C SER A 530 3.81 -4.75 -30.93
N LEU A 531 4.99 -4.22 -31.27
CA LEU A 531 5.46 -4.05 -32.65
C LEU A 531 5.70 -5.39 -33.36
N ALA A 532 6.26 -6.39 -32.66
CA ALA A 532 6.46 -7.72 -33.23
C ALA A 532 5.13 -8.37 -33.62
N ILE A 533 4.12 -8.30 -32.73
CA ILE A 533 2.79 -8.86 -33.00
C ILE A 533 2.08 -8.07 -34.10
N LEU A 534 2.18 -6.74 -34.09
CA LEU A 534 1.60 -5.89 -35.13
C LEU A 534 2.22 -6.17 -36.50
N GLY A 535 3.55 -6.24 -36.56
CA GLY A 535 4.27 -6.56 -37.79
C GLY A 535 3.90 -7.93 -38.34
N TYR A 536 3.74 -8.94 -37.48
CA TYR A 536 3.26 -10.25 -37.89
C TYR A 536 1.82 -10.20 -38.44
N ALA A 537 0.92 -9.49 -37.77
CA ALA A 537 -0.48 -9.36 -38.18
C ALA A 537 -0.63 -8.59 -39.52
N LEU A 538 0.15 -7.52 -39.73
CA LEU A 538 0.14 -6.72 -40.97
C LEU A 538 0.76 -7.43 -42.17
N ALA A 539 1.66 -8.40 -41.94
CA ALA A 539 2.32 -9.12 -43.01
C ALA A 539 1.41 -10.13 -43.74
N HIS A 540 0.14 -10.28 -43.34
CA HIS A 540 -0.88 -11.15 -43.95
C HIS A 540 -0.35 -12.55 -44.29
N THR A 541 0.37 -13.18 -43.36
CA THR A 541 1.08 -14.42 -43.68
C THR A 541 0.29 -15.66 -43.28
N GLU A 542 -0.28 -16.33 -44.28
CA GLU A 542 -0.74 -17.74 -44.18
C GLU A 542 0.43 -18.74 -44.00
N ARG A 543 1.66 -18.25 -43.84
CA ARG A 543 2.87 -19.07 -43.78
C ARG A 543 3.00 -19.72 -42.41
N PHE A 544 2.77 -21.02 -42.38
CA PHE A 544 2.86 -21.89 -41.20
C PHE A 544 4.07 -21.61 -40.29
N PHE A 545 5.28 -21.47 -40.85
CA PHE A 545 6.51 -21.30 -40.05
C PHE A 545 6.59 -19.97 -39.29
N LEU A 546 5.90 -18.92 -39.74
CA LEU A 546 5.96 -17.62 -39.07
C LEU A 546 5.15 -17.60 -37.76
N LEU A 547 4.22 -18.54 -37.55
CA LEU A 547 3.50 -18.73 -36.28
C LEU A 547 4.47 -19.06 -35.13
N PHE A 548 5.50 -19.86 -35.41
CA PHE A 548 6.57 -20.18 -34.47
C PHE A 548 7.52 -18.99 -34.29
N GLY A 549 7.76 -18.23 -35.36
CA GLY A 549 8.60 -17.03 -35.34
C GLY A 549 8.06 -15.95 -34.41
N ILE A 550 6.75 -15.67 -34.43
CA ILE A 550 6.15 -14.68 -33.53
C ILE A 550 6.16 -15.13 -32.06
N ALA A 551 5.91 -16.41 -31.80
CA ALA A 551 6.03 -16.99 -30.45
C ALA A 551 7.47 -16.85 -29.91
N PHE A 552 8.46 -17.16 -30.75
CA PHE A 552 9.87 -16.98 -30.42
C PHE A 552 10.21 -15.51 -30.13
N ALA A 553 9.82 -14.58 -31.02
CA ALA A 553 10.10 -13.16 -30.87
C ALA A 553 9.47 -12.58 -29.60
N TYR A 554 8.21 -12.92 -29.32
CA TYR A 554 7.55 -12.51 -28.09
C TYR A 554 8.26 -13.07 -26.84
N SER A 555 8.55 -14.37 -26.86
CA SER A 555 9.19 -15.05 -25.72
C SER A 555 10.59 -14.53 -25.44
N PHE A 556 11.34 -14.18 -26.49
CA PHE A 556 12.65 -13.54 -26.39
C PHE A 556 12.57 -12.25 -25.58
N LEU A 557 11.64 -11.34 -25.94
CA LEU A 557 11.44 -10.10 -25.20
C LEU A 557 10.91 -10.34 -23.79
N ASN A 558 10.09 -11.39 -23.61
CA ASN A 558 9.52 -11.74 -22.33
C ASN A 558 10.59 -12.18 -21.29
N GLN A 559 11.74 -12.69 -21.76
CA GLN A 559 12.87 -13.02 -20.87
C GLN A 559 13.37 -11.79 -20.11
N PHE A 560 13.24 -10.60 -20.70
CA PHE A 560 13.62 -9.32 -20.06
C PHE A 560 12.47 -8.69 -19.27
N TYR A 561 11.21 -8.86 -19.73
CA TYR A 561 10.03 -8.28 -19.10
C TYR A 561 9.76 -8.86 -17.70
N VAL A 562 9.66 -10.19 -17.58
CA VAL A 562 9.22 -10.85 -16.34
C VAL A 562 10.15 -10.54 -15.16
N PRO A 563 11.49 -10.63 -15.29
CA PRO A 563 12.36 -10.32 -14.16
C PRO A 563 12.32 -8.82 -13.81
N ALA A 564 12.12 -7.92 -14.80
CA ALA A 564 12.00 -6.49 -14.55
C ALA A 564 10.71 -6.13 -13.80
N GLU A 565 9.60 -6.79 -14.11
CA GLU A 565 8.32 -6.65 -13.41
C GLU A 565 8.46 -7.06 -11.95
N GLN A 566 8.96 -8.28 -11.71
CA GLN A 566 9.14 -8.84 -10.37
C GLN A 566 10.10 -7.98 -9.52
N ALA A 567 11.17 -7.47 -10.14
CA ALA A 567 12.14 -6.62 -9.46
C ALA A 567 11.63 -5.18 -9.21
N SER A 568 10.53 -4.77 -9.82
CA SER A 568 9.93 -3.43 -9.66
C SER A 568 8.94 -3.36 -8.49
N LEU A 569 8.31 -4.49 -8.13
CA LEU A 569 7.28 -4.56 -7.09
C LEU A 569 7.74 -4.00 -5.72
N PRO A 570 8.96 -4.31 -5.22
CA PRO A 570 9.46 -3.72 -3.97
C PRO A 570 9.75 -2.21 -4.05
N GLY A 571 9.87 -1.66 -5.26
CA GLY A 571 10.08 -0.23 -5.49
C GLY A 571 8.78 0.59 -5.51
N VAL A 572 7.62 -0.06 -5.57
CA VAL A 572 6.30 0.61 -5.64
C VAL A 572 5.32 0.14 -4.55
N VAL A 573 5.66 -0.90 -3.79
CA VAL A 573 4.84 -1.42 -2.68
C VAL A 573 5.66 -1.46 -1.38
N PRO A 574 5.13 -0.93 -0.26
CA PRO A 574 5.74 -1.06 1.06
C PRO A 574 5.98 -2.51 1.49
N LYS A 575 7.07 -2.77 2.22
CA LYS A 575 7.53 -4.12 2.59
C LYS A 575 6.46 -4.99 3.27
N ASN A 576 5.62 -4.38 4.12
CA ASN A 576 4.53 -5.03 4.85
C ASN A 576 3.34 -5.43 3.96
N LEU A 577 3.23 -4.85 2.77
CA LEU A 577 2.19 -5.13 1.78
C LEU A 577 2.69 -5.99 0.61
N LEU A 578 3.97 -6.37 0.60
CA LEU A 578 4.53 -7.23 -0.44
C LEU A 578 3.84 -8.59 -0.56
N PRO A 579 3.45 -9.29 0.53
CA PRO A 579 2.70 -10.54 0.41
C PRO A 579 1.35 -10.38 -0.31
N GLN A 580 0.64 -9.29 -0.04
CA GLN A 580 -0.65 -8.95 -0.63
C GLN A 580 -0.48 -8.57 -2.11
N ALA A 581 0.54 -7.77 -2.42
CA ALA A 581 0.85 -7.41 -3.81
C ALA A 581 1.27 -8.62 -4.65
N ASN A 582 2.11 -9.51 -4.12
CA ASN A 582 2.45 -10.78 -4.78
C ASN A 582 1.21 -11.66 -4.98
N SER A 583 0.30 -11.70 -4.01
CA SER A 583 -0.96 -12.45 -4.13
C SER A 583 -1.88 -11.87 -5.21
N LEU A 584 -1.98 -10.54 -5.31
CA LEU A 584 -2.75 -9.88 -6.36
C LEU A 584 -2.14 -10.11 -7.74
N PHE A 585 -0.81 -10.08 -7.87
CA PHE A 585 -0.10 -10.36 -9.13
C PHE A 585 -0.35 -11.80 -9.58
N PHE A 586 -0.28 -12.76 -8.64
CA PHE A 586 -0.61 -14.15 -8.93
C PHE A 586 -2.08 -14.33 -9.35
N LEU A 587 -3.03 -13.71 -8.63
CA LEU A 587 -4.45 -13.73 -9.01
C LEU A 587 -4.66 -13.11 -10.39
N THR A 588 -3.97 -12.02 -10.70
CA THR A 588 -4.02 -11.36 -12.01
C THR A 588 -3.56 -12.30 -13.12
N GLN A 589 -2.48 -13.04 -12.90
CA GLN A 589 -1.99 -14.05 -13.85
C GLN A 589 -3.02 -15.16 -14.10
N GLN A 590 -3.64 -15.70 -13.04
CA GLN A 590 -4.65 -16.76 -13.17
C GLN A 590 -5.95 -16.25 -13.81
N SER A 591 -6.41 -15.06 -13.43
CA SER A 591 -7.58 -14.42 -14.03
C SER A 591 -7.35 -14.08 -15.50
N ALA A 592 -6.16 -13.60 -15.86
CA ALA A 592 -5.80 -13.32 -17.25
C ALA A 592 -5.69 -14.60 -18.09
N LEU A 593 -5.30 -15.73 -17.51
CA LEU A 593 -5.37 -17.04 -18.17
C LEU A 593 -6.82 -17.42 -18.49
N ILE A 594 -7.73 -17.31 -17.50
CA ILE A 594 -9.16 -17.60 -17.66
C ILE A 594 -9.78 -16.71 -18.72
N VAL A 595 -9.62 -15.40 -18.56
CA VAL A 595 -10.20 -14.40 -19.47
C VAL A 595 -9.56 -14.51 -20.84
N GLY A 596 -8.24 -14.65 -20.92
CA GLY A 596 -7.50 -14.77 -22.18
C GLY A 596 -7.95 -15.98 -22.99
N PHE A 597 -7.91 -17.19 -22.42
CA PHE A 597 -8.32 -18.41 -23.13
C PHE A 597 -9.84 -18.50 -23.34
N GLY A 598 -10.64 -17.98 -22.40
CA GLY A 598 -12.10 -17.98 -22.52
C GLY A 598 -12.62 -17.02 -23.59
N VAL A 599 -12.00 -15.84 -23.71
CA VAL A 599 -12.43 -14.79 -24.64
C VAL A 599 -11.73 -14.92 -25.99
N ALA A 600 -10.52 -15.49 -26.08
CA ALA A 600 -9.78 -15.62 -27.34
C ALA A 600 -10.53 -16.42 -28.42
N GLY A 601 -11.24 -17.49 -28.06
CA GLY A 601 -12.07 -18.23 -29.03
C GLY A 601 -13.24 -17.41 -29.57
N VAL A 602 -13.85 -16.58 -28.72
CA VAL A 602 -14.92 -15.66 -29.10
C VAL A 602 -14.35 -14.56 -30.00
N LEU A 603 -13.25 -13.92 -29.61
CA LEU A 603 -12.56 -12.90 -30.41
C LEU A 603 -12.18 -13.45 -31.79
N ASN A 604 -11.58 -14.62 -31.84
CA ASN A 604 -11.19 -15.24 -33.11
C ASN A 604 -12.40 -15.50 -34.02
N LYS A 605 -13.55 -15.88 -33.45
CA LYS A 605 -14.78 -16.12 -34.22
C LYS A 605 -15.41 -14.83 -34.75
N PHE A 606 -15.41 -13.76 -33.95
CA PHE A 606 -16.10 -12.50 -34.30
C PHE A 606 -15.22 -11.52 -35.07
N LEU A 607 -13.95 -11.37 -34.66
CA LEU A 607 -13.00 -10.44 -35.25
C LEU A 607 -12.11 -11.11 -36.30
N GLY A 608 -11.94 -12.43 -36.23
CA GLY A 608 -10.94 -13.14 -37.03
C GLY A 608 -9.54 -13.11 -36.39
N PHE A 609 -8.64 -13.94 -36.92
CA PHE A 609 -7.30 -14.15 -36.36
C PHE A 609 -6.46 -12.86 -36.37
N GLU A 610 -6.42 -12.14 -37.50
CA GLU A 610 -5.61 -10.93 -37.66
C GLU A 610 -6.06 -9.79 -36.73
N TYR A 611 -7.35 -9.48 -36.71
CA TYR A 611 -7.90 -8.43 -35.84
C TYR A 611 -7.80 -8.78 -34.35
N SER A 612 -7.84 -10.06 -34.00
CA SER A 612 -7.56 -10.50 -32.64
C SER A 612 -6.09 -10.23 -32.24
N LEU A 613 -5.13 -10.36 -33.18
CA LEU A 613 -3.74 -9.98 -32.95
C LEU A 613 -3.53 -8.47 -32.88
N TYR A 614 -4.30 -7.65 -33.61
CA TYR A 614 -4.29 -6.19 -33.43
C TYR A 614 -4.71 -5.79 -32.02
N LEU A 615 -5.75 -6.44 -31.46
CA LEU A 615 -6.17 -6.20 -30.09
C LEU A 615 -5.07 -6.60 -29.08
N VAL A 616 -4.41 -7.73 -29.28
CA VAL A 616 -3.25 -8.15 -28.47
C VAL A 616 -2.14 -7.11 -28.51
N SER A 617 -1.80 -6.61 -29.70
CA SER A 617 -0.80 -5.55 -29.88
C SER A 617 -1.21 -4.25 -29.17
N LEU A 618 -2.49 -3.87 -29.23
CA LEU A 618 -3.04 -2.70 -28.53
C LEU A 618 -2.92 -2.85 -27.00
N PHE A 619 -3.21 -4.02 -26.44
CA PHE A 619 -3.03 -4.26 -25.00
C PHE A 619 -1.58 -4.05 -24.56
N LEU A 620 -0.60 -4.50 -25.35
CA LEU A 620 0.82 -4.28 -25.05
C LEU A 620 1.24 -2.81 -25.23
N LEU A 621 0.65 -2.09 -26.19
CA LEU A 621 0.86 -0.64 -26.33
C LEU A 621 0.30 0.13 -25.13
N LEU A 622 -0.90 -0.24 -24.65
CA LEU A 622 -1.48 0.31 -23.43
C LEU A 622 -0.65 -0.06 -22.19
N ALA A 623 -0.07 -1.26 -22.14
CA ALA A 623 0.87 -1.67 -21.09
C ALA A 623 2.14 -0.81 -21.13
N PHE A 624 2.70 -0.54 -22.31
CA PHE A 624 3.81 0.40 -22.51
C PHE A 624 3.47 1.81 -21.99
N ILE A 625 2.30 2.34 -22.37
CA ILE A 625 1.83 3.65 -21.89
C ILE A 625 1.71 3.63 -20.37
N SER A 626 1.13 2.57 -19.79
CA SER A 626 0.98 2.44 -18.34
C SER A 626 2.33 2.47 -17.61
N VAL A 627 3.32 1.73 -18.11
CA VAL A 627 4.70 1.73 -17.57
C VAL A 627 5.39 3.09 -17.74
N SER A 628 5.06 3.86 -18.79
CA SER A 628 5.67 5.19 -19.00
C SER A 628 5.42 6.16 -17.85
N PHE A 629 4.35 5.96 -17.07
CA PHE A 629 4.00 6.73 -15.87
C PHE A 629 4.68 6.24 -14.58
N LEU A 630 5.49 5.17 -14.62
CA LEU A 630 6.27 4.71 -13.46
C LEU A 630 7.49 5.62 -13.20
N PRO A 631 7.93 5.76 -11.94
CA PRO A 631 9.18 6.46 -11.62
C PRO A 631 10.40 5.70 -12.14
N GLU A 632 11.50 6.42 -12.39
CA GLU A 632 12.77 5.78 -12.76
C GLU A 632 13.37 5.03 -11.55
N LEU A 633 13.24 3.70 -11.56
CA LEU A 633 13.79 2.82 -10.52
C LEU A 633 15.29 2.63 -10.76
N ARG A 634 16.13 3.52 -10.17
CA ARG A 634 17.59 3.43 -10.24
C ARG A 634 18.10 2.08 -9.71
N THR A 635 19.13 1.56 -10.35
CA THR A 635 19.82 0.33 -9.99
C THR A 635 20.68 0.56 -8.74
N ARG A 636 20.74 -0.43 -7.83
CA ARG A 636 21.48 -0.33 -6.56
C ARG A 636 23.00 -0.53 -6.71
N GLU A 637 23.46 -1.02 -7.86
CA GLU A 637 24.87 -1.34 -8.09
C GLU A 637 25.49 -0.39 -9.13
N ARG A 638 26.68 0.14 -8.82
CA ARG A 638 27.52 0.85 -9.79
C ARG A 638 27.93 -0.13 -10.90
N LEU A 639 27.95 0.35 -12.13
CA LEU A 639 28.52 -0.41 -13.25
C LEU A 639 29.97 -0.81 -12.89
N PRO A 640 30.37 -2.06 -13.15
CA PRO A 640 31.74 -2.51 -12.90
C PRO A 640 32.75 -1.61 -13.61
N GLU A 641 33.91 -1.37 -12.99
CA GLU A 641 34.99 -0.51 -13.52
C GLU A 641 35.51 -0.94 -14.90
N SER A 642 35.22 -2.18 -15.33
CA SER A 642 35.57 -2.71 -16.65
C SER A 642 34.54 -3.74 -17.10
N PHE A 643 34.29 -3.84 -18.40
CA PHE A 643 33.37 -4.81 -19.01
C PHE A 643 33.72 -6.26 -18.62
N GLU A 644 35.01 -6.62 -18.61
CA GLU A 644 35.51 -7.95 -18.26
C GLU A 644 35.15 -8.34 -16.82
N LYS A 645 35.44 -7.47 -15.83
CA LYS A 645 35.02 -7.70 -14.43
C LYS A 645 33.49 -7.81 -14.32
N GLY A 646 32.76 -7.10 -15.15
CA GLY A 646 31.31 -7.19 -15.26
C GLY A 646 30.82 -8.57 -15.73
N VAL A 647 31.42 -9.09 -16.80
CA VAL A 647 31.09 -10.40 -17.36
C VAL A 647 31.46 -11.53 -16.38
N VAL A 648 32.61 -11.46 -15.72
CA VAL A 648 33.01 -12.46 -14.71
C VAL A 648 32.08 -12.45 -13.49
N LYS A 649 31.74 -11.26 -12.98
CA LYS A 649 30.78 -11.10 -11.88
C LYS A 649 29.36 -11.55 -12.28
N PHE A 650 29.00 -11.40 -13.55
CA PHE A 650 27.74 -11.87 -14.12
C PHE A 650 27.66 -13.41 -14.12
N PHE A 651 28.67 -14.11 -14.65
CA PHE A 651 28.63 -15.58 -14.73
C PHE A 651 28.80 -16.26 -13.37
N SER A 652 29.64 -15.71 -12.49
CA SER A 652 29.79 -16.23 -11.11
C SER A 652 28.47 -16.24 -10.33
N ARG A 653 27.63 -15.21 -10.49
CA ARG A 653 26.30 -15.14 -9.84
C ARG A 653 25.36 -16.26 -10.26
N ILE A 654 25.37 -16.64 -11.54
CA ILE A 654 24.56 -17.75 -12.07
C ILE A 654 25.02 -19.07 -11.45
N VAL A 655 26.35 -19.30 -11.44
CA VAL A 655 26.98 -20.52 -10.89
C VAL A 655 26.75 -20.65 -9.40
N GLU A 656 26.84 -19.56 -8.63
CA GLU A 656 26.57 -19.53 -7.18
C GLU A 656 25.15 -20.00 -6.86
N GLY A 657 24.15 -19.50 -7.58
CA GLY A 657 22.76 -19.93 -7.38
C GLY A 657 22.57 -21.43 -7.67
N TYR A 658 23.23 -21.95 -8.69
CA TYR A 658 23.15 -23.37 -9.05
C TYR A 658 23.83 -24.26 -7.99
N LYS A 659 25.04 -23.90 -7.57
CA LYS A 659 25.75 -24.60 -6.48
C LYS A 659 24.90 -24.63 -5.21
N PHE A 660 24.30 -23.49 -4.85
CA PHE A 660 23.43 -23.41 -3.68
C PHE A 660 22.22 -24.34 -3.75
N ILE A 661 21.52 -24.39 -4.90
CA ILE A 661 20.39 -25.33 -5.11
C ILE A 661 20.86 -26.78 -4.97
N LYS A 662 22.00 -27.12 -5.58
CA LYS A 662 22.55 -28.47 -5.59
C LYS A 662 22.98 -28.95 -4.19
N GLU A 663 23.63 -28.07 -3.43
CA GLU A 663 24.23 -28.40 -2.13
C GLU A 663 23.19 -28.41 -0.99
N ASN A 664 22.11 -27.63 -1.10
CA ASN A 664 21.09 -27.53 -0.07
C ASN A 664 19.91 -28.46 -0.35
N ARG A 665 19.88 -29.62 0.33
CA ARG A 665 18.78 -30.59 0.19
C ARG A 665 17.39 -30.01 0.50
N ASN A 666 17.32 -29.06 1.44
CA ASN A 666 16.08 -28.34 1.79
C ASN A 666 15.59 -27.40 0.69
N ILE A 667 16.45 -27.07 -0.28
CA ILE A 667 16.11 -26.26 -1.47
C ILE A 667 15.87 -27.17 -2.67
N LEU A 668 16.70 -28.20 -2.85
CA LEU A 668 16.61 -29.12 -3.97
C LEU A 668 15.27 -29.87 -4.03
N ALA A 669 14.76 -30.36 -2.90
CA ALA A 669 13.52 -31.12 -2.86
C ALA A 669 12.27 -30.32 -3.29
N PRO A 670 11.96 -29.14 -2.69
CA PRO A 670 10.84 -28.32 -3.16
C PRO A 670 11.06 -27.80 -4.58
N PHE A 671 12.32 -27.56 -4.98
CA PHE A 671 12.67 -27.18 -6.34
C PHE A 671 12.29 -28.28 -7.34
N LEU A 672 12.68 -29.54 -7.10
CA LEU A 672 12.37 -30.66 -7.98
C LEU A 672 10.86 -30.93 -8.05
N LEU A 673 10.14 -30.79 -6.92
CA LEU A 673 8.69 -30.91 -6.89
C LEU A 673 8.01 -29.82 -7.73
N LEU A 674 8.45 -28.56 -7.60
CA LEU A 674 7.98 -27.43 -8.40
C LEU A 674 8.30 -27.62 -9.89
N MET A 675 9.46 -28.18 -10.22
CA MET A 675 9.81 -28.49 -11.60
C MET A 675 8.91 -29.59 -12.17
N ALA A 676 8.67 -30.68 -11.42
CA ALA A 676 7.83 -31.78 -11.86
C ALA A 676 6.36 -31.35 -12.09
N ILE A 677 5.79 -30.56 -11.17
CA ILE A 677 4.41 -30.07 -11.30
C ILE A 677 4.26 -29.13 -12.52
N GLN A 678 5.26 -28.29 -12.81
CA GLN A 678 5.27 -27.42 -14.00
C GLN A 678 5.39 -28.20 -15.31
N ILE A 679 6.24 -29.23 -15.34
CA ILE A 679 6.35 -30.13 -16.49
C ILE A 679 5.01 -30.82 -16.77
N ALA A 680 4.36 -31.35 -15.74
CA ALA A 680 3.07 -31.99 -15.88
C ALA A 680 1.99 -31.02 -16.38
N ALA A 681 1.97 -29.77 -15.88
CA ALA A 681 1.06 -28.74 -16.39
C ALA A 681 1.31 -28.45 -17.87
N ALA A 682 2.56 -28.28 -18.30
CA ALA A 682 2.90 -28.04 -19.70
C ALA A 682 2.41 -29.18 -20.60
N VAL A 683 2.63 -30.44 -20.20
CA VAL A 683 2.14 -31.63 -20.91
C VAL A 683 0.61 -31.62 -21.04
N VAL A 684 -0.12 -31.30 -19.97
CA VAL A 684 -1.59 -31.23 -20.00
C VAL A 684 -2.06 -30.13 -20.97
N VAL A 685 -1.46 -28.94 -20.89
CA VAL A 685 -1.86 -27.78 -21.71
C VAL A 685 -1.67 -28.05 -23.21
N VAL A 686 -0.54 -28.65 -23.60
CA VAL A 686 -0.26 -29.03 -25.00
C VAL A 686 -1.33 -29.97 -25.57
N ASN A 687 -1.87 -30.84 -24.72
CA ASN A 687 -2.84 -31.84 -25.12
C ASN A 687 -4.31 -31.39 -24.94
N VAL A 688 -4.57 -30.12 -24.60
CA VAL A 688 -5.95 -29.58 -24.47
C VAL A 688 -6.80 -29.78 -25.73
N PRO A 689 -6.30 -29.57 -26.97
CA PRO A 689 -7.09 -29.84 -28.18
C PRO A 689 -7.53 -31.30 -28.27
N VAL A 690 -6.63 -32.23 -27.93
CA VAL A 690 -6.91 -33.67 -27.96
C VAL A 690 -7.89 -34.06 -26.84
N LEU A 691 -7.74 -33.49 -25.64
CA LEU A 691 -8.72 -33.63 -24.55
C LEU A 691 -10.11 -33.16 -24.98
N ALA A 692 -10.22 -32.01 -25.64
CA ALA A 692 -11.48 -31.46 -26.12
C ALA A 692 -12.19 -32.42 -27.07
N VAL A 693 -11.48 -32.96 -28.05
CA VAL A 693 -12.04 -33.86 -29.06
C VAL A 693 -12.28 -35.26 -28.51
N ASN A 694 -11.31 -35.86 -27.81
CA ASN A 694 -11.35 -37.29 -27.48
C ASN A 694 -12.07 -37.58 -26.16
N ILE A 695 -11.95 -36.72 -25.16
CA ILE A 695 -12.55 -36.92 -23.83
C ILE A 695 -13.87 -36.17 -23.70
N PHE A 696 -13.88 -34.87 -24.03
CA PHE A 696 -15.07 -34.03 -23.86
C PHE A 696 -16.07 -34.14 -25.03
N LYS A 697 -15.62 -34.60 -26.21
CA LYS A 697 -16.40 -34.65 -27.46
C LYS A 697 -16.99 -33.28 -27.83
N ILE A 698 -16.20 -32.22 -27.63
CA ILE A 698 -16.54 -30.83 -27.96
C ILE A 698 -15.65 -30.31 -29.08
N SER A 699 -16.05 -29.18 -29.69
CA SER A 699 -15.20 -28.50 -30.66
C SER A 699 -13.90 -28.00 -30.02
N ILE A 700 -12.81 -27.98 -30.77
CA ILE A 700 -11.50 -27.47 -30.31
C ILE A 700 -11.61 -26.02 -29.82
N ASN A 701 -12.43 -25.21 -30.52
CA ASN A 701 -12.70 -23.83 -30.16
C ASN A 701 -13.36 -23.68 -28.77
N SER A 702 -14.10 -24.71 -28.33
CA SER A 702 -14.73 -24.75 -27.01
C SER A 702 -13.78 -25.25 -25.91
N GLY A 703 -12.63 -25.84 -26.27
CA GLY A 703 -11.67 -26.37 -25.30
C GLY A 703 -11.09 -25.31 -24.36
N GLY A 704 -10.85 -24.09 -24.84
CA GLY A 704 -10.44 -22.97 -24.00
C GLY A 704 -11.46 -22.66 -22.89
N LEU A 705 -12.74 -22.57 -23.26
CA LEU A 705 -13.82 -22.24 -22.34
C LEU A 705 -14.24 -23.41 -21.42
N LEU A 706 -14.23 -24.65 -21.92
CA LEU A 706 -14.78 -25.80 -21.19
C LEU A 706 -13.71 -26.63 -20.47
N ILE A 707 -12.42 -26.33 -20.67
CA ILE A 707 -11.30 -27.02 -20.01
C ILE A 707 -10.41 -26.01 -19.28
N VAL A 708 -9.86 -25.01 -19.99
CA VAL A 708 -8.88 -24.08 -19.39
C VAL A 708 -9.53 -23.15 -18.36
N VAL A 709 -10.72 -22.63 -18.64
CA VAL A 709 -11.47 -21.78 -17.68
C VAL A 709 -11.81 -22.55 -16.39
N PRO A 710 -12.41 -23.76 -16.44
CA PRO A 710 -12.56 -24.60 -15.24
C PRO A 710 -11.24 -24.83 -14.48
N ALA A 711 -10.13 -25.10 -15.17
CA ALA A 711 -8.84 -25.27 -14.51
C ALA A 711 -8.42 -24.00 -13.74
N GLY A 712 -8.58 -22.83 -14.35
CA GLY A 712 -8.29 -21.54 -13.73
C GLY A 712 -9.22 -21.21 -12.56
N ILE A 713 -10.53 -21.47 -12.68
CA ILE A 713 -11.49 -21.32 -11.58
C ILE A 713 -11.07 -22.23 -10.41
N GLY A 714 -10.74 -23.48 -10.72
CA GLY A 714 -10.14 -24.42 -9.77
C GLY A 714 -8.92 -23.83 -9.08
N ALA A 715 -7.98 -23.28 -9.84
CA ALA A 715 -6.78 -22.64 -9.30
C ALA A 715 -7.08 -21.46 -8.35
N ILE A 716 -8.07 -20.62 -8.66
CA ILE A 716 -8.52 -19.51 -7.79
C ILE A 716 -9.12 -20.05 -6.48
N ILE A 717 -10.00 -21.06 -6.58
CA ILE A 717 -10.58 -21.74 -5.40
C ILE A 717 -9.47 -22.38 -4.56
N GLY A 718 -8.54 -23.08 -5.20
CA GLY A 718 -7.38 -23.68 -4.55
C GLY A 718 -6.51 -22.65 -3.84
N ALA A 719 -6.21 -21.51 -4.48
CA ALA A 719 -5.39 -20.45 -3.89
C ALA A 719 -6.03 -19.88 -2.62
N THR A 720 -7.34 -19.61 -2.66
CA THR A 720 -8.08 -19.11 -1.50
C THR A 720 -8.18 -20.15 -0.38
N ALA A 721 -8.43 -21.42 -0.71
CA ALA A 721 -8.50 -22.51 0.25
C ALA A 721 -7.14 -22.79 0.92
N VAL A 722 -6.06 -22.89 0.14
CA VAL A 722 -4.69 -23.13 0.64
C VAL A 722 -4.24 -22.02 1.58
N SER A 723 -4.54 -20.77 1.23
CA SER A 723 -4.25 -19.61 2.10
C SER A 723 -4.99 -19.70 3.44
N LYS A 724 -6.28 -20.09 3.44
CA LYS A 724 -7.04 -20.33 4.68
C LYS A 724 -6.48 -21.50 5.50
N LEU A 725 -6.16 -22.63 4.85
CA LEU A 725 -5.62 -23.82 5.52
C LEU A 725 -4.25 -23.56 6.17
N LEU A 726 -3.37 -22.81 5.50
CA LEU A 726 -2.08 -22.42 6.06
C LEU A 726 -2.23 -21.48 7.26
N ARG A 727 -3.18 -20.52 7.20
CA ARG A 727 -3.51 -19.65 8.35
C ARG A 727 -4.12 -20.42 9.52
N GLY A 728 -4.91 -21.47 9.24
CA GLY A 728 -5.46 -22.39 10.23
C GLY A 728 -4.45 -23.36 10.84
N GLY A 729 -3.14 -23.21 10.55
CA GLY A 729 -2.07 -24.02 11.13
C GLY A 729 -1.86 -25.38 10.46
N LEU A 730 -2.54 -25.67 9.33
CA LEU A 730 -2.34 -26.92 8.61
C LEU A 730 -0.92 -26.96 8.03
N ARG A 731 -0.18 -28.05 8.28
CA ARG A 731 1.20 -28.19 7.82
C ARG A 731 1.28 -28.20 6.29
N LYS A 732 2.21 -27.42 5.71
CA LYS A 732 2.50 -27.36 4.26
C LYS A 732 2.60 -28.74 3.60
N LYS A 733 3.31 -29.67 4.25
CA LYS A 733 3.44 -31.08 3.82
C LYS A 733 2.07 -31.75 3.61
N LYS A 734 1.13 -31.57 4.54
CA LYS A 734 -0.18 -32.24 4.49
C LYS A 734 -1.04 -31.69 3.35
N ILE A 735 -0.90 -30.41 3.03
CA ILE A 735 -1.55 -29.79 1.86
C ILE A 735 -0.99 -30.43 0.59
N ILE A 736 0.34 -30.46 0.44
CA ILE A 736 1.02 -31.06 -0.73
C ILE A 736 0.60 -32.53 -0.93
N GLU A 737 0.61 -33.34 0.13
CA GLU A 737 0.21 -34.76 0.05
C GLU A 737 -1.24 -34.94 -0.42
N THR A 738 -2.16 -34.20 0.20
CA THR A 738 -3.59 -34.24 -0.15
C THR A 738 -3.77 -33.81 -1.61
N SER A 739 -3.09 -32.75 -2.02
CA SER A 739 -3.14 -32.25 -3.39
C SER A 739 -2.59 -33.22 -4.42
N LEU A 740 -1.44 -33.85 -4.18
CA LEU A 740 -0.87 -34.85 -5.11
C LEU A 740 -1.81 -36.04 -5.31
N PHE A 741 -2.42 -36.53 -4.22
CA PHE A 741 -3.41 -37.59 -4.27
C PHE A 741 -4.66 -37.17 -5.07
N LEU A 742 -5.21 -35.98 -4.78
CA LEU A 742 -6.40 -35.47 -5.46
C LEU A 742 -6.15 -35.22 -6.95
N ILE A 743 -4.96 -34.74 -7.36
CA ILE A 743 -4.61 -34.61 -8.78
C ILE A 743 -4.64 -35.98 -9.46
N SER A 744 -3.98 -36.98 -8.88
CA SER A 744 -3.94 -38.34 -9.43
C SER A 744 -5.34 -38.93 -9.60
N LEU A 745 -6.18 -38.84 -8.56
CA LEU A 745 -7.55 -39.33 -8.59
C LEU A 745 -8.41 -38.59 -9.63
N ALA A 746 -8.36 -37.25 -9.64
CA ALA A 746 -9.13 -36.44 -10.57
C ALA A 746 -8.72 -36.69 -12.03
N ILE A 747 -7.43 -36.93 -12.32
CA ILE A 747 -6.97 -37.31 -13.65
C ILE A 747 -7.58 -38.65 -14.10
N LEU A 748 -7.62 -39.67 -13.23
CA LEU A 748 -8.21 -40.97 -13.58
C LEU A 748 -9.71 -40.84 -13.84
N LEU A 749 -10.42 -40.12 -12.99
CA LEU A 749 -11.85 -39.85 -13.17
C LEU A 749 -12.11 -39.07 -14.46
N LEU A 750 -11.29 -38.07 -14.75
CA LEU A 750 -11.39 -37.28 -15.98
C LEU A 750 -11.27 -38.17 -17.23
N VAL A 751 -10.37 -39.15 -17.22
CA VAL A 751 -9.98 -39.91 -18.40
C VAL A 751 -10.84 -41.16 -18.62
N PHE A 752 -11.31 -41.79 -17.54
CA PHE A 752 -12.10 -43.03 -17.62
C PHE A 752 -13.59 -42.84 -17.40
N ILE A 753 -14.03 -41.86 -16.60
CA ILE A 753 -15.45 -41.67 -16.31
C ILE A 753 -16.08 -40.66 -17.25
N THR A 754 -15.40 -39.54 -17.53
CA THR A 754 -15.96 -38.49 -18.42
C THR A 754 -16.40 -39.02 -19.79
N PRO A 755 -15.63 -39.89 -20.49
CA PRO A 755 -16.07 -40.42 -21.78
C PRO A 755 -17.37 -41.24 -21.72
N GLU A 756 -17.58 -41.97 -20.63
CA GLU A 756 -18.74 -42.87 -20.42
C GLU A 756 -20.03 -42.12 -20.10
N VAL A 757 -19.94 -40.87 -19.65
CA VAL A 757 -21.10 -40.02 -19.38
C VAL A 757 -21.58 -39.37 -20.68
N SER A 758 -22.90 -39.26 -20.89
CA SER A 758 -23.47 -38.71 -22.13
C SER A 758 -23.94 -37.25 -22.02
N GLY A 759 -24.03 -36.57 -23.16
CA GLY A 759 -24.62 -35.23 -23.29
C GLY A 759 -23.93 -34.14 -22.45
N TRP A 760 -24.72 -33.21 -21.91
CA TRP A 760 -24.24 -32.08 -21.11
C TRP A 760 -23.59 -32.50 -19.78
N VAL A 761 -23.96 -33.67 -19.24
CA VAL A 761 -23.42 -34.20 -17.98
C VAL A 761 -21.93 -34.52 -18.14
N ARG A 762 -21.50 -34.97 -19.33
CA ARG A 762 -20.07 -35.16 -19.67
C ARG A 762 -19.28 -33.87 -19.47
N ILE A 763 -19.79 -32.78 -20.03
CA ILE A 763 -19.11 -31.48 -19.99
C ILE A 763 -19.03 -30.98 -18.56
N LEU A 764 -20.12 -31.08 -17.80
CA LEU A 764 -20.16 -30.67 -16.40
C LEU A 764 -19.21 -31.49 -15.52
N PHE A 765 -19.25 -32.82 -15.64
CA PHE A 765 -18.38 -33.72 -14.87
C PHE A 765 -16.91 -33.51 -15.21
N GLY A 766 -16.59 -33.43 -16.51
CA GLY A 766 -15.22 -33.15 -16.97
C GLY A 766 -14.72 -31.79 -16.47
N ALA A 767 -15.54 -30.73 -16.54
CA ALA A 767 -15.20 -29.42 -16.01
C ALA A 767 -14.95 -29.46 -14.49
N LEU A 768 -15.75 -30.21 -13.73
CA LEU A 768 -15.57 -30.39 -12.29
C LEU A 768 -14.25 -31.10 -11.96
N MET A 769 -13.88 -32.15 -12.71
CA MET A 769 -12.59 -32.83 -12.53
C MET A 769 -11.43 -31.91 -12.87
N VAL A 770 -11.54 -31.12 -13.94
CA VAL A 770 -10.52 -30.14 -14.31
C VAL A 770 -10.39 -29.01 -13.28
N MET A 771 -11.51 -28.56 -12.68
CA MET A 771 -11.49 -27.65 -11.52
C MET A 771 -10.76 -28.28 -10.32
N ALA A 772 -11.04 -29.55 -10.01
CA ALA A 772 -10.38 -30.25 -8.91
C ALA A 772 -8.87 -30.39 -9.15
N ILE A 773 -8.45 -30.67 -10.39
CA ILE A 773 -7.03 -30.69 -10.80
C ILE A 773 -6.42 -29.31 -10.60
N GLY A 774 -7.06 -28.24 -11.09
CA GLY A 774 -6.57 -26.86 -10.93
C GLY A 774 -6.44 -26.43 -9.47
N ALA A 775 -7.43 -26.74 -8.64
CA ALA A 775 -7.39 -26.43 -7.21
C ALA A 775 -6.26 -27.18 -6.49
N SER A 776 -6.11 -28.46 -6.81
CA SER A 776 -5.10 -29.32 -6.20
C SER A 776 -3.69 -28.96 -6.68
N PHE A 777 -3.52 -28.59 -7.95
CA PHE A 777 -2.26 -28.08 -8.50
C PHE A 777 -1.73 -26.89 -7.69
N VAL A 778 -2.61 -25.94 -7.36
CA VAL A 778 -2.25 -24.79 -6.52
C VAL A 778 -1.86 -25.18 -5.10
N GLY A 779 -2.48 -26.23 -4.54
CA GLY A 779 -2.09 -26.80 -3.25
C GLY A 779 -0.72 -27.48 -3.21
N VAL A 780 -0.15 -27.85 -4.36
CA VAL A 780 1.27 -28.23 -4.45
C VAL A 780 2.15 -27.00 -4.65
N MET A 781 1.76 -26.13 -5.58
CA MET A 781 2.55 -24.97 -6.01
C MET A 781 2.82 -23.96 -4.90
N ILE A 782 1.77 -23.44 -4.24
CA ILE A 782 1.90 -22.36 -3.26
C ILE A 782 2.78 -22.79 -2.08
N PRO A 783 2.49 -23.91 -1.38
CA PRO A 783 3.29 -24.30 -0.22
C PRO A 783 4.76 -24.59 -0.57
N SER A 784 5.02 -25.15 -1.76
CA SER A 784 6.37 -25.45 -2.23
C SER A 784 7.15 -24.17 -2.58
N GLN A 785 6.51 -23.19 -3.23
CA GLN A 785 7.11 -21.89 -3.48
C GLN A 785 7.38 -21.13 -2.17
N THR A 786 6.41 -21.11 -1.25
CA THR A 786 6.59 -20.47 0.07
C THR A 786 7.74 -21.10 0.85
N PHE A 787 7.84 -22.44 0.83
CA PHE A 787 8.95 -23.13 1.48
C PHE A 787 10.31 -22.79 0.84
N LEU A 788 10.38 -22.77 -0.49
CA LEU A 788 11.59 -22.36 -1.22
C LEU A 788 12.00 -20.91 -0.88
N GLN A 789 11.05 -19.99 -0.72
CA GLN A 789 11.30 -18.61 -0.32
C GLN A 789 11.81 -18.47 1.11
N GLU A 790 11.21 -19.20 2.06
CA GLU A 790 11.62 -19.20 3.47
C GLU A 790 13.01 -19.79 3.67
N ALA A 791 13.32 -20.89 2.98
CA ALA A 791 14.59 -21.59 3.11
C ALA A 791 15.76 -20.89 2.38
N THR A 792 15.48 -19.97 1.45
CA THR A 792 16.52 -19.26 0.69
C THR A 792 16.93 -17.94 1.38
N PRO A 793 18.22 -17.73 1.69
CA PRO A 793 18.71 -16.47 2.25
C PRO A 793 18.37 -15.26 1.38
N GLY A 794 18.06 -14.12 2.01
CA GLY A 794 17.57 -12.92 1.32
C GLY A 794 18.44 -12.46 0.13
N GLY A 795 19.77 -12.52 0.27
CA GLY A 795 20.72 -12.16 -0.80
C GLY A 795 20.83 -13.16 -1.94
N MET A 796 20.26 -14.37 -1.82
CA MET A 796 20.32 -15.43 -2.84
C MET A 796 18.99 -15.77 -3.49
N ARG A 797 17.86 -15.26 -2.97
CA ARG A 797 16.51 -15.54 -3.51
C ARG A 797 16.40 -15.28 -5.02
N GLY A 798 16.84 -14.12 -5.49
CA GLY A 798 16.77 -13.79 -6.92
C GLY A 798 17.52 -14.78 -7.81
N ARG A 799 18.70 -15.24 -7.38
CA ARG A 799 19.53 -16.18 -8.14
C ARG A 799 18.93 -17.58 -8.16
N VAL A 800 18.37 -18.03 -7.02
CA VAL A 800 17.71 -19.34 -6.90
C VAL A 800 16.46 -19.40 -7.77
N PHE A 801 15.60 -18.37 -7.72
CA PHE A 801 14.39 -18.32 -8.55
C PHE A 801 14.68 -18.10 -10.04
N GLY A 802 15.74 -17.35 -10.39
CA GLY A 802 16.20 -17.22 -11.79
C GLY A 802 16.64 -18.56 -12.38
N ASN A 803 17.50 -19.29 -11.66
CA ASN A 803 17.95 -20.62 -12.07
C ASN A 803 16.80 -21.65 -12.11
N TYR A 804 15.80 -21.51 -11.25
CA TYR A 804 14.59 -22.33 -11.29
C TYR A 804 13.85 -22.21 -12.62
N TRP A 805 13.53 -20.99 -13.06
CA TRP A 805 12.79 -20.80 -14.31
C TRP A 805 13.58 -21.28 -15.53
N PHE A 806 14.89 -21.07 -15.55
CA PHE A 806 15.77 -21.60 -16.60
C PHE A 806 15.74 -23.13 -16.66
N LEU A 807 15.98 -23.80 -15.53
CA LEU A 807 16.03 -25.27 -15.47
C LEU A 807 14.67 -25.91 -15.74
N VAL A 808 13.57 -25.31 -15.26
CA VAL A 808 12.21 -25.78 -15.57
C VAL A 808 11.95 -25.69 -17.07
N THR A 809 12.28 -24.56 -17.71
CA THR A 809 12.05 -24.37 -19.14
C THR A 809 12.88 -25.34 -19.99
N LEU A 810 14.09 -25.67 -19.57
CA LEU A 810 14.90 -26.69 -20.23
C LEU A 810 14.29 -28.09 -20.04
N ALA A 811 13.85 -28.41 -18.82
CA ALA A 811 13.31 -29.71 -18.46
C ALA A 811 11.92 -29.99 -19.06
N THR A 812 11.15 -28.97 -19.45
CA THR A 812 9.81 -29.12 -20.05
C THR A 812 9.85 -29.52 -21.53
N ILE A 813 10.92 -29.17 -22.27
CA ILE A 813 10.99 -29.37 -23.74
C ILE A 813 10.80 -30.82 -24.12
N VAL A 814 11.59 -31.72 -23.52
CA VAL A 814 11.57 -33.14 -23.87
C VAL A 814 10.21 -33.75 -23.52
N PRO A 815 9.68 -33.66 -22.28
CA PRO A 815 8.36 -34.19 -21.95
C PRO A 815 7.23 -33.65 -22.84
N VAL A 816 7.25 -32.35 -23.19
CA VAL A 816 6.23 -31.76 -24.05
C VAL A 816 6.25 -32.36 -25.45
N ILE A 817 7.43 -32.44 -26.08
CA ILE A 817 7.58 -33.04 -27.43
C ILE A 817 7.13 -34.49 -27.42
N PHE A 818 7.64 -35.29 -26.48
CA PHE A 818 7.30 -36.72 -26.39
C PHE A 818 5.84 -36.94 -26.03
N SER A 819 5.21 -36.05 -25.26
CA SER A 819 3.81 -36.20 -24.89
C SER A 819 2.88 -36.19 -26.10
N ALA A 820 3.14 -35.34 -27.10
CA ALA A 820 2.35 -35.35 -28.33
C ALA A 820 2.54 -36.64 -29.12
N THR A 821 3.78 -37.12 -29.24
CA THR A 821 4.06 -38.41 -29.90
C THR A 821 3.37 -39.57 -29.18
N LEU A 822 3.43 -39.60 -27.85
CA LEU A 822 2.74 -40.63 -27.06
C LEU A 822 1.22 -40.56 -27.21
N THR A 823 0.65 -39.35 -27.21
CA THR A 823 -0.79 -39.15 -27.43
C THR A 823 -1.22 -39.61 -28.82
N GLU A 824 -0.42 -39.36 -29.85
CA GLU A 824 -0.73 -39.80 -31.22
C GLU A 824 -0.60 -41.32 -31.39
N LEU A 825 0.40 -41.95 -30.74
CA LEU A 825 0.65 -43.39 -30.86
C LEU A 825 -0.27 -44.25 -29.97
N PHE A 826 -0.52 -43.83 -28.74
CA PHE A 826 -1.18 -44.64 -27.71
C PHE A 826 -2.47 -44.01 -27.16
N GLY A 827 -2.85 -42.83 -27.66
CA GLY A 827 -4.02 -42.09 -27.22
C GLY A 827 -3.80 -41.27 -25.95
N ILE A 828 -4.67 -40.28 -25.75
CA ILE A 828 -4.62 -39.34 -24.63
C ILE A 828 -4.80 -40.02 -23.27
N GLN A 829 -5.55 -41.13 -23.22
CA GLN A 829 -5.81 -41.87 -21.99
C GLN A 829 -4.53 -42.49 -21.42
N PHE A 830 -3.68 -43.05 -22.29
CA PHE A 830 -2.41 -43.65 -21.90
C PHE A 830 -1.47 -42.60 -21.27
N LEU A 831 -1.32 -41.44 -21.90
CA LEU A 831 -0.50 -40.35 -21.37
C LEU A 831 -0.99 -39.89 -19.98
N PHE A 832 -2.30 -39.73 -19.80
CA PHE A 832 -2.84 -39.24 -18.54
C PHE A 832 -2.80 -40.31 -17.43
N VAL A 833 -2.85 -41.60 -17.76
CA VAL A 833 -2.56 -42.68 -16.80
C VAL A 833 -1.11 -42.60 -16.31
N ILE A 834 -0.15 -42.36 -17.21
CA ILE A 834 1.25 -42.13 -16.82
C ILE A 834 1.36 -40.92 -15.88
N LEU A 835 0.74 -39.79 -16.24
CA LEU A 835 0.74 -38.58 -15.40
C LEU A 835 0.12 -38.85 -14.02
N SER A 836 -1.02 -39.55 -13.96
CA SER A 836 -1.64 -39.93 -12.69
C SER A 836 -0.72 -40.82 -11.85
N GLY A 837 -0.06 -41.80 -12.48
CA GLY A 837 0.93 -42.66 -11.82
C GLY A 837 2.12 -41.88 -11.27
N LEU A 838 2.60 -40.85 -11.97
CA LEU A 838 3.66 -39.95 -11.49
C LEU A 838 3.19 -39.13 -10.28
N PHE A 839 1.98 -38.58 -10.31
CA PHE A 839 1.42 -37.84 -9.16
C PHE A 839 1.20 -38.74 -7.94
N PHE A 840 0.69 -39.95 -8.15
CA PHE A 840 0.53 -40.94 -7.08
C PHE A 840 1.87 -41.37 -6.50
N SER A 841 2.88 -41.59 -7.35
CA SER A 841 4.25 -41.87 -6.92
C SER A 841 4.81 -40.71 -6.10
N GLY A 842 4.59 -39.47 -6.52
CA GLY A 842 4.93 -38.27 -5.75
C GLY A 842 4.26 -38.22 -4.38
N PHE A 843 2.97 -38.60 -4.30
CA PHE A 843 2.25 -38.74 -3.04
C PHE A 843 2.88 -39.81 -2.14
N VAL A 844 3.18 -41.01 -2.66
CA VAL A 844 3.82 -42.10 -1.92
C VAL A 844 5.20 -41.68 -1.41
N VAL A 845 6.01 -41.01 -2.25
CA VAL A 845 7.33 -40.50 -1.88
C VAL A 845 7.21 -39.42 -0.81
N SER A 846 6.28 -38.48 -0.92
CA SER A 846 6.04 -37.44 0.09
C SER A 846 5.57 -38.04 1.42
N LYS A 847 4.72 -39.07 1.38
CA LYS A 847 4.27 -39.78 2.59
C LYS A 847 5.43 -40.49 3.29
N LYS A 848 6.26 -41.21 2.52
CA LYS A 848 7.38 -42.04 3.05
C LYS A 848 8.60 -41.22 3.46
N TYR A 849 8.90 -40.12 2.76
CA TYR A 849 10.14 -39.36 2.92
C TYR A 849 9.95 -37.85 3.14
N GLY A 850 8.74 -37.32 3.05
CA GLY A 850 8.44 -35.87 3.09
C GLY A 850 8.84 -35.15 4.38
N GLN A 851 9.00 -35.87 5.50
CA GLN A 851 9.57 -35.30 6.73
C GLN A 851 11.06 -34.95 6.57
N LYS A 852 11.81 -35.65 5.72
CA LYS A 852 13.20 -35.29 5.39
C LYS A 852 13.30 -34.13 4.40
N PHE A 853 12.18 -33.72 3.78
CA PHE A 853 12.13 -32.78 2.67
C PHE A 853 11.50 -31.41 2.99
N ILE A 854 10.59 -31.32 3.97
CA ILE A 854 9.74 -30.14 4.20
C ILE A 854 9.86 -29.57 5.64
N THR A 855 10.48 -30.29 6.59
CA THR A 855 10.84 -29.66 7.88
C THR A 855 12.22 -29.05 7.75
N ALA A 856 12.31 -27.74 8.01
CA ALA A 856 13.56 -27.11 8.42
C ALA A 856 14.15 -27.97 9.54
N ALA A 857 15.41 -28.37 9.41
CA ALA A 857 16.16 -28.84 10.56
C ALA A 857 15.93 -27.81 11.69
N LYS A 858 15.56 -28.28 12.88
CA LYS A 858 15.47 -27.41 14.07
C LYS A 858 16.77 -26.60 14.18
N PRO A 859 16.69 -25.36 14.70
CA PRO A 859 17.85 -24.48 14.84
C PRO A 859 19.05 -25.17 15.50
#